data_AF-A0A4U8QA43-F1
#
_entry.id   AF-A0A4U8QA43-F1
#
_cell.length_a   1.000
_cell.length_b   1.000
_cell.length_c   1.000
_cell.angle_alpha   90.00
_cell.angle_beta   90.00
_cell.angle_gamma   90.00
#
_symmetry.space_group_name_H-M   'P 1'
#
loop_
_entity.id
_entity.type
_entity.pdbx_description
1 polymer ?
#
loop_
_entity_poly.entity_id
_entity_poly.type
_entity_poly.pdbx_seq_one_letter_code
_entity_poly.pdbx_strand_id
1 'polypeptide(L)'
;MKRKAVAFLLAVSLAAPNTGMAAFAAETDTTVQAGQKDYQSQPAITEASIEENTASPESESIIPADTLTSPEALFQSDETSSAKGIESSAASSDQTELPAANVMNVDFSDQMATDHSETANSYRTIGNPVISESPELHKPIADFDGSSAYIYPFDSAKYAKITNAVSIECMFKYNSLPSGEHDIFSNQQSGGIGLGLDGGKLTFFAHVGGSYRQPTASIQAGQWVHAIGVVDGESVKLYVNGELEGEIAAAGPVKFTANTTALNFVIGGDSSPNNGVEYLSNAAVSFARLYDTALTGEQVKALDEKAFENADIQEPTPKQVNLGIISSGTAAEDSEMNVNLHANTDESGSVNKITYDLVYDPAVLTYEDVQHKMSGVTIDSSNAGRLKITSTAALSTDDFRQYGTTRLGKLNFKTNTVSDTTDTTVSVENFHAYVNDKDVTDAMNPQEAVQTITVYAKNALDFNGDGVIGAGDVALAPLAQKEAVADAAAIYPYKHAVVLTTDGGGQVWNPDAIYYTTSNSILPTKTNDPAIMAKRTNEYAMDLFNKEFATSYTAQAVTPSISGQNYSSMIHGIPWGDVIPEYQLTNTSAGQEYYADFGKETPLYPSMFKAVTAAAPERPMAAFSEWNPILNGIIEADAAVFGKSSASQESFYDVASYIRSDAYNNTALVYMQSDYMDHIGHSTGYYNDRYWSELKLYDDYFKAVTDALKEKGSYDDTLIIANSDHGGNSTNHGSSDPSNMDIFIGLGGQTIDSGKKLDGGDNSDIAALALYGLRIDKPETMTGEVFDTSAFLTQEEMAKKNRDIEKVIFERAGTYGILKLENQKSQTRVIDAVIDLDGAIVAKIDAKGGTILRQDTENGQLKLTISYNSQPTALAKITFDRPTTENVKVGEIMLGTQDGREIYADLTNTQGVPGADMTNLNNRITALSKLQSSGYTKASWTVFEAALKEAKLTAANEDAAQNSVDSALAKLNAAFQGLVRLANKTVLNQKITSAAGIKQGNYTDSSWKSLQNALAAARSVSSKENSAQSEVDNAMKALTNAVSSLALKKPAAGNTFTYGKLNYKVTSSSKVKLTGVKKGVSLKSITIPSTVKFLNTTLKVTAIDNAAFKGNKKLQKVTIGKNITAIGNHAFYNCTALKKVTMGTSRVSSIGDKAFMKCKSLTSITLPSSTKSIGRYAFYGDKKLKTITIKSKNLRKAGLKVISGIPANAVIKVPKSKTAYYKKLFSKKGLKSTMTVKSY
;
A
#
# COMPACT_ATOMS: atom_id res chain seq x y z
N MET A 1 55.83 17.30 -44.53
CA MET A 1 56.64 18.22 -43.69
C MET A 1 56.30 17.97 -42.21
N LYS A 2 56.99 18.61 -41.26
CA LYS A 2 56.75 18.76 -39.80
C LYS A 2 55.39 18.30 -39.19
N ARG A 3 55.26 17.85 -37.92
CA ARG A 3 56.21 17.39 -36.85
C ARG A 3 55.38 16.95 -35.60
N LYS A 4 55.77 15.84 -34.94
CA LYS A 4 55.86 15.57 -33.47
C LYS A 4 54.70 15.93 -32.49
N ALA A 5 54.51 15.26 -31.33
CA ALA A 5 54.91 13.91 -30.82
C ALA A 5 54.37 13.70 -29.37
N VAL A 6 54.01 12.45 -29.00
CA VAL A 6 54.45 11.64 -27.82
C VAL A 6 54.56 12.34 -26.44
N ALA A 7 54.17 11.82 -25.24
CA ALA A 7 53.51 10.64 -24.65
C ALA A 7 53.77 10.77 -23.09
N PHE A 8 53.55 9.84 -22.13
CA PHE A 8 53.06 8.44 -22.03
C PHE A 8 52.54 8.16 -20.59
N LEU A 9 52.20 6.89 -20.24
CA LEU A 9 51.63 6.44 -18.94
C LEU A 9 52.55 5.49 -18.12
N LEU A 10 52.13 5.14 -16.88
CA LEU A 10 52.45 3.92 -16.08
C LEU A 10 53.90 3.78 -15.51
N ALA A 11 54.25 2.93 -14.52
CA ALA A 11 53.56 1.97 -13.60
C ALA A 11 54.41 1.80 -12.28
N VAL A 12 53.90 1.53 -11.06
CA VAL A 12 53.42 0.28 -10.37
C VAL A 12 54.47 -0.58 -9.59
N SER A 13 54.47 -0.44 -8.24
CA SER A 13 54.52 -1.48 -7.16
C SER A 13 55.81 -2.21 -6.64
N LEU A 14 55.65 -2.77 -5.41
CA LEU A 14 56.39 -3.86 -4.67
C LEU A 14 57.80 -3.57 -4.06
N ALA A 15 58.25 -4.16 -2.91
CA ALA A 15 57.58 -4.77 -1.73
C ALA A 15 58.56 -5.09 -0.55
N ALA A 16 58.10 -4.96 0.72
CA ALA A 16 58.34 -5.85 1.91
C ALA A 16 59.78 -6.18 2.45
N PRO A 17 59.99 -6.83 3.64
CA PRO A 17 59.24 -6.88 4.93
C PRO A 17 60.13 -6.73 6.23
N ASN A 18 59.57 -7.10 7.40
CA ASN A 18 60.19 -7.50 8.70
C ASN A 18 60.72 -6.43 9.69
N THR A 19 60.56 -6.55 11.03
CA THR A 19 59.68 -7.40 11.90
C THR A 19 59.59 -6.80 13.32
N GLY A 20 58.45 -6.97 14.02
CA GLY A 20 58.28 -6.71 15.46
C GLY A 20 56.91 -7.23 15.94
N MET A 21 56.83 -7.85 17.13
CA MET A 21 55.69 -8.69 17.55
C MET A 21 54.79 -8.06 18.63
N ALA A 22 53.49 -8.41 18.59
CA ALA A 22 52.53 -8.70 19.69
C ALA A 22 52.36 -7.68 20.86
N ALA A 23 51.18 -7.50 21.49
CA ALA A 23 49.77 -7.86 21.28
C ALA A 23 48.95 -6.89 22.22
N PHE A 24 47.61 -6.78 22.28
CA PHE A 24 46.45 -7.68 22.02
C PHE A 24 45.28 -6.88 21.36
N ALA A 25 44.14 -7.53 21.12
CA ALA A 25 42.96 -6.99 20.39
C ALA A 25 41.72 -6.78 21.29
N ALA A 26 40.52 -6.67 20.67
CA ALA A 26 39.15 -6.48 21.21
C ALA A 26 38.74 -5.01 21.54
N GLU A 27 37.50 -4.52 21.26
CA GLU A 27 36.49 -4.95 20.25
C GLU A 27 35.43 -3.84 19.98
N THR A 28 34.31 -4.23 19.37
CA THR A 28 33.12 -3.49 18.86
C THR A 28 32.44 -2.40 19.71
N ASP A 29 32.13 -1.28 19.04
CA ASP A 29 30.79 -0.66 18.81
C ASP A 29 29.89 -0.05 19.95
N THR A 30 28.89 0.71 19.49
CA THR A 30 27.58 1.14 20.06
C THR A 30 27.43 2.04 21.32
N THR A 31 27.03 3.29 21.04
CA THR A 31 25.90 4.09 21.62
C THR A 31 25.87 4.66 23.06
N VAL A 32 25.76 6.01 23.11
CA VAL A 32 24.75 6.86 23.83
C VAL A 32 24.65 6.84 25.39
N GLN A 33 24.98 7.98 26.03
CA GLN A 33 24.02 8.83 26.81
C GLN A 33 24.63 10.19 27.25
N ALA A 34 23.90 11.01 28.02
CA ALA A 34 24.11 12.47 28.18
C ALA A 34 24.30 12.97 29.63
N GLY A 35 24.65 14.26 29.79
CA GLY A 35 24.81 14.97 31.07
C GLY A 35 26.22 15.58 31.27
N GLN A 36 26.47 16.54 32.17
CA GLN A 36 25.57 17.19 33.15
C GLN A 36 26.20 18.49 33.74
N LYS A 37 25.42 19.24 34.56
CA LYS A 37 25.82 20.06 35.74
C LYS A 37 26.42 21.48 35.53
N ASP A 38 26.30 22.44 36.47
CA ASP A 38 25.67 22.53 37.83
C ASP A 38 25.28 24.04 38.12
N TYR A 39 24.82 24.59 39.26
CA TYR A 39 24.73 24.18 40.68
C TYR A 39 23.76 25.10 41.51
N GLN A 40 23.43 24.70 42.76
CA GLN A 40 22.98 25.53 43.95
C GLN A 40 21.58 26.23 43.91
N SER A 41 20.78 26.29 44.99
CA SER A 41 20.87 25.69 46.36
C SER A 41 19.51 25.63 47.12
N GLN A 42 19.52 24.94 48.29
CA GLN A 42 18.41 24.38 49.12
C GLN A 42 17.95 25.30 50.29
N PRO A 43 17.07 24.90 51.28
CA PRO A 43 16.45 23.59 51.63
C PRO A 43 14.88 23.63 51.56
N ALA A 44 13.97 23.03 52.36
CA ALA A 44 13.89 22.26 53.64
C ALA A 44 12.41 21.76 53.85
N ILE A 45 11.98 20.80 54.70
CA ILE A 45 12.37 19.40 55.09
C ILE A 45 11.09 18.66 55.62
N THR A 46 11.09 17.32 55.75
CA THR A 46 10.21 16.44 56.61
C THR A 46 8.68 16.40 56.35
N GLU A 47 7.91 15.30 56.49
CA GLU A 47 8.17 13.89 56.91
C GLU A 47 7.04 12.90 56.48
N ALA A 48 7.32 11.58 56.44
CA ALA A 48 6.39 10.42 56.59
C ALA A 48 5.21 10.18 55.57
N SER A 49 4.72 8.95 55.26
CA SER A 49 5.17 7.55 55.47
C SER A 49 4.19 6.52 54.83
N ILE A 50 4.61 5.25 54.60
CA ILE A 50 3.77 4.00 54.50
C ILE A 50 2.92 3.83 53.19
N GLU A 51 2.82 2.68 52.51
CA GLU A 51 3.46 1.34 52.61
C GLU A 51 3.43 0.57 51.26
N GLU A 52 4.19 -0.53 51.16
CA GLU A 52 4.06 -1.59 50.13
C GLU A 52 3.39 -2.83 50.76
N ASN A 53 2.76 -3.73 49.97
CA ASN A 53 3.12 -5.15 50.00
C ASN A 53 2.62 -5.97 48.79
N THR A 54 2.96 -7.26 48.79
CA THR A 54 2.78 -8.26 47.72
C THR A 54 2.27 -9.61 48.28
N ALA A 55 2.17 -10.62 47.39
CA ALA A 55 2.21 -12.07 47.65
C ALA A 55 0.88 -12.87 47.74
N SER A 56 0.94 -14.03 47.07
CA SER A 56 0.16 -15.28 47.26
C SER A 56 0.94 -16.18 48.29
N PRO A 57 0.63 -17.48 48.60
CA PRO A 57 -0.29 -18.43 47.95
C PRO A 57 -1.10 -19.38 48.90
N GLU A 58 -1.75 -20.41 48.33
CA GLU A 58 -1.96 -21.79 48.88
C GLU A 58 -2.86 -22.02 50.14
N SER A 59 -3.48 -23.18 50.38
CA SER A 59 -3.61 -24.46 49.61
C SER A 59 -4.82 -25.33 50.06
N GLU A 60 -5.23 -26.27 49.18
CA GLU A 60 -5.87 -27.60 49.46
C GLU A 60 -7.29 -27.66 50.14
N SER A 61 -8.10 -28.74 50.04
CA SER A 61 -7.83 -30.15 49.67
C SER A 61 -9.01 -30.93 48.99
N ILE A 62 -8.70 -31.71 47.93
CA ILE A 62 -9.02 -33.17 47.76
C ILE A 62 -10.49 -33.65 47.51
N ILE A 63 -10.84 -33.72 46.20
CA ILE A 63 -11.38 -34.84 45.37
C ILE A 63 -11.36 -36.27 46.03
N PRO A 64 -12.29 -37.26 45.79
CA PRO A 64 -12.37 -37.97 44.49
C PRO A 64 -13.69 -38.68 44.04
N ALA A 65 -13.88 -38.70 42.70
CA ALA A 65 -14.14 -39.85 41.79
C ALA A 65 -15.36 -40.83 41.88
N ASP A 66 -15.81 -41.18 40.66
CA ASP A 66 -16.21 -42.48 40.10
C ASP A 66 -17.52 -43.26 40.44
N THR A 67 -18.35 -43.32 39.40
CA THR A 67 -19.08 -44.49 38.85
C THR A 67 -20.31 -45.10 39.54
N LEU A 68 -21.28 -45.43 38.66
CA LEU A 68 -22.13 -46.63 38.64
C LEU A 68 -22.74 -47.14 39.96
N THR A 69 -24.07 -47.04 40.08
CA THR A 69 -24.96 -48.23 40.10
C THR A 69 -26.44 -47.84 40.09
N SER A 70 -27.28 -48.64 39.43
CA SER A 70 -28.72 -48.71 39.73
C SER A 70 -28.94 -49.59 40.96
N PRO A 71 -30.09 -49.42 41.66
CA PRO A 71 -31.03 -50.53 41.66
C PRO A 71 -32.52 -50.17 41.64
N GLU A 72 -33.23 -51.01 40.91
CA GLU A 72 -34.61 -51.49 41.04
C GLU A 72 -35.51 -51.05 42.22
N ALA A 73 -36.70 -50.54 41.85
CA ALA A 73 -38.04 -51.11 42.11
C ALA A 73 -38.97 -50.62 43.26
N LEU A 74 -40.26 -50.98 43.04
CA LEU A 74 -41.43 -51.01 43.93
C LEU A 74 -42.20 -49.71 44.23
N PHE A 75 -43.32 -49.52 43.49
CA PHE A 75 -44.71 -49.20 43.92
C PHE A 75 -45.53 -49.00 42.61
N GLN A 76 -46.47 -49.82 42.14
CA GLN A 76 -47.51 -50.71 42.70
C GLN A 76 -48.83 -50.01 43.12
N SER A 77 -49.95 -50.65 42.77
CA SER A 77 -51.40 -50.31 42.89
C SER A 77 -51.97 -49.42 41.77
N ASP A 78 -52.85 -49.93 40.87
CA ASP A 78 -54.30 -50.28 40.99
C ASP A 78 -55.19 -49.04 40.74
N GLU A 79 -56.40 -49.04 40.17
CA GLU A 79 -57.26 -49.99 39.42
C GLU A 79 -58.14 -49.10 38.46
N THR A 80 -59.01 -49.53 37.54
CA THR A 80 -59.75 -50.80 37.29
C THR A 80 -59.94 -51.04 35.78
N SER A 81 -60.33 -52.26 35.39
CA SER A 81 -60.73 -52.68 34.03
C SER A 81 -62.16 -52.29 33.59
N SER A 82 -62.46 -52.34 32.29
CA SER A 82 -63.76 -52.88 31.81
C SER A 82 -63.62 -53.57 30.45
N ALA A 83 -64.04 -54.84 30.33
CA ALA A 83 -63.82 -55.65 29.14
C ALA A 83 -65.12 -56.05 28.40
N LYS A 84 -65.04 -56.09 27.07
CA LYS A 84 -65.82 -56.89 26.12
C LYS A 84 -64.90 -57.19 24.92
N GLY A 85 -64.93 -58.34 24.28
CA GLY A 85 -65.80 -59.50 24.49
C GLY A 85 -66.03 -60.18 23.13
N ILE A 86 -65.07 -61.01 22.70
CA ILE A 86 -65.08 -61.64 21.38
C ILE A 86 -66.01 -62.85 21.41
N GLU A 87 -67.07 -62.82 20.60
CA GLU A 87 -67.87 -64.02 20.31
C GLU A 87 -67.23 -64.81 19.18
N SER A 88 -67.02 -66.12 19.39
CA SER A 88 -66.47 -67.02 18.38
C SER A 88 -67.57 -67.53 17.43
N SER A 89 -67.64 -67.00 16.21
CA SER A 89 -68.41 -67.62 15.12
C SER A 89 -67.51 -68.56 14.31
N ALA A 90 -67.59 -69.87 14.59
CA ALA A 90 -66.93 -70.86 13.75
C ALA A 90 -67.64 -70.94 12.38
N ALA A 91 -66.88 -70.72 11.31
CA ALA A 91 -67.25 -71.02 9.93
C ALA A 91 -66.41 -72.21 9.44
N SER A 92 -66.94 -73.00 8.51
CA SER A 92 -66.33 -74.26 8.07
C SER A 92 -65.11 -74.03 7.16
N SER A 93 -64.02 -74.73 7.45
CA SER A 93 -62.93 -74.94 6.50
C SER A 93 -63.37 -75.93 5.40
N ASP A 94 -63.89 -75.42 4.30
CA ASP A 94 -63.66 -76.09 3.02
C ASP A 94 -62.16 -75.92 2.73
N GLN A 95 -61.40 -77.02 2.75
CA GLN A 95 -60.00 -76.96 2.32
C GLN A 95 -59.97 -76.98 0.79
N THR A 96 -59.52 -75.87 0.21
CA THR A 96 -59.27 -75.74 -1.24
C THR A 96 -58.38 -76.90 -1.72
N GLU A 97 -58.88 -77.70 -2.67
CA GLU A 97 -58.14 -78.85 -3.18
C GLU A 97 -56.93 -78.35 -4.01
N LEU A 98 -55.74 -78.47 -3.41
CA LEU A 98 -54.48 -78.10 -4.03
C LEU A 98 -54.04 -79.18 -5.04
N PRO A 99 -53.80 -78.83 -6.31
CA PRO A 99 -53.30 -79.79 -7.29
C PRO A 99 -51.84 -80.16 -7.00
N ALA A 100 -51.42 -81.33 -7.48
CA ALA A 100 -50.02 -81.74 -7.45
C ALA A 100 -49.24 -81.11 -8.63
N ALA A 101 -48.02 -80.66 -8.38
CA ALA A 101 -47.09 -80.19 -9.41
C ALA A 101 -46.60 -81.37 -10.26
N ASN A 102 -47.33 -81.64 -11.35
CA ASN A 102 -47.30 -82.89 -12.10
C ASN A 102 -46.49 -82.82 -13.41
N VAL A 103 -45.86 -81.68 -13.70
CA VAL A 103 -44.89 -81.52 -14.81
C VAL A 103 -43.47 -81.48 -14.26
N MET A 104 -43.26 -80.79 -13.13
CA MET A 104 -41.98 -80.70 -12.42
C MET A 104 -42.25 -80.31 -10.95
N ASN A 105 -41.57 -80.93 -9.99
CA ASN A 105 -41.60 -80.60 -8.57
C ASN A 105 -40.22 -80.85 -7.96
N VAL A 106 -39.44 -79.79 -7.79
CA VAL A 106 -38.14 -79.84 -7.10
C VAL A 106 -38.27 -79.01 -5.82
N ASP A 107 -38.14 -79.64 -4.66
CA ASP A 107 -38.25 -79.01 -3.33
C ASP A 107 -37.06 -79.30 -2.40
N PHE A 108 -35.99 -79.90 -2.95
CA PHE A 108 -34.72 -80.22 -2.30
C PHE A 108 -34.81 -81.07 -1.02
N SER A 109 -35.99 -81.63 -0.71
CA SER A 109 -36.27 -82.33 0.54
C SER A 109 -35.51 -83.66 0.72
N ASP A 110 -34.98 -84.23 -0.37
CA ASP A 110 -34.07 -85.39 -0.38
C ASP A 110 -32.57 -85.00 -0.36
N GLN A 111 -32.27 -83.71 -0.18
CA GLN A 111 -30.95 -83.07 -0.30
C GLN A 111 -30.31 -83.21 -1.70
N MET A 112 -31.12 -83.41 -2.74
CA MET A 112 -30.73 -83.42 -4.15
C MET A 112 -31.65 -82.48 -4.94
N ALA A 113 -31.31 -82.20 -6.20
CA ALA A 113 -32.17 -81.43 -7.11
C ALA A 113 -33.17 -82.36 -7.84
N THR A 114 -33.72 -83.35 -7.13
CA THR A 114 -34.58 -84.39 -7.71
C THR A 114 -35.93 -83.81 -8.12
N ASP A 115 -36.38 -84.13 -9.33
CA ASP A 115 -37.77 -83.91 -9.72
C ASP A 115 -38.67 -85.05 -9.21
N HIS A 116 -39.55 -84.72 -8.27
CA HIS A 116 -40.53 -85.62 -7.67
C HIS A 116 -41.89 -85.62 -8.41
N SER A 117 -42.01 -84.99 -9.58
CA SER A 117 -43.22 -85.01 -10.41
C SER A 117 -43.47 -86.36 -11.10
N GLU A 118 -44.65 -86.51 -11.72
CA GLU A 118 -44.98 -87.65 -12.60
C GLU A 118 -43.97 -87.87 -13.74
N THR A 119 -43.24 -86.82 -14.16
CA THR A 119 -42.36 -86.89 -15.34
C THR A 119 -40.90 -87.25 -15.00
N ALA A 120 -40.53 -87.20 -13.72
CA ALA A 120 -39.23 -87.60 -13.17
C ALA A 120 -38.02 -87.10 -13.98
N ASN A 121 -37.95 -85.78 -14.19
CA ASN A 121 -36.91 -85.14 -14.99
C ASN A 121 -35.49 -85.36 -14.41
N SER A 122 -34.62 -86.02 -15.19
CA SER A 122 -33.19 -86.12 -14.84
C SER A 122 -32.46 -84.80 -15.10
N TYR A 123 -31.79 -84.27 -14.07
CA TYR A 123 -31.07 -82.99 -14.15
C TYR A 123 -29.58 -83.13 -14.47
N ARG A 124 -28.94 -82.00 -14.81
CA ARG A 124 -27.47 -81.81 -14.80
C ARG A 124 -27.10 -80.48 -14.14
N THR A 125 -25.99 -80.46 -13.42
CA THR A 125 -25.51 -79.28 -12.68
C THR A 125 -24.56 -78.41 -13.53
N ILE A 126 -24.66 -77.09 -13.37
CA ILE A 126 -23.70 -76.08 -13.83
C ILE A 126 -23.17 -75.33 -12.61
N GLY A 127 -21.89 -74.97 -12.58
CA GLY A 127 -21.25 -74.33 -11.42
C GLY A 127 -21.26 -75.23 -10.18
N ASN A 128 -21.29 -74.62 -9.00
CA ASN A 128 -21.32 -75.32 -7.71
C ASN A 128 -22.50 -74.85 -6.83
N PRO A 129 -23.77 -75.08 -7.22
CA PRO A 129 -24.91 -74.75 -6.38
C PRO A 129 -24.87 -75.60 -5.12
N VAL A 130 -25.22 -75.00 -3.97
CA VAL A 130 -25.11 -75.63 -2.66
C VAL A 130 -26.51 -75.91 -2.13
N ILE A 131 -26.79 -77.16 -1.72
CA ILE A 131 -28.02 -77.48 -0.99
C ILE A 131 -27.73 -77.38 0.51
N SER A 132 -28.50 -76.55 1.22
CA SER A 132 -28.31 -76.19 2.63
C SER A 132 -29.64 -76.16 3.39
N GLU A 133 -29.62 -76.27 4.72
CA GLU A 133 -30.81 -76.08 5.55
C GLU A 133 -31.05 -74.59 5.81
N SER A 134 -32.23 -74.07 5.43
CA SER A 134 -32.59 -72.68 5.70
C SER A 134 -32.97 -72.48 7.17
N PRO A 135 -32.32 -71.57 7.92
CA PRO A 135 -32.69 -71.26 9.30
C PRO A 135 -33.97 -70.40 9.41
N GLU A 136 -34.46 -69.84 8.31
CA GLU A 136 -35.69 -69.03 8.25
C GLU A 136 -36.91 -69.88 7.85
N LEU A 137 -36.70 -70.93 7.06
CA LEU A 137 -37.77 -71.79 6.54
C LEU A 137 -37.81 -73.20 7.16
N HIS A 138 -36.80 -73.59 7.94
CA HIS A 138 -36.62 -74.91 8.58
C HIS A 138 -36.74 -76.09 7.61
N LYS A 139 -36.24 -75.92 6.38
CA LYS A 139 -36.21 -76.92 5.30
C LYS A 139 -35.00 -76.71 4.39
N PRO A 140 -34.60 -77.74 3.61
CA PRO A 140 -33.60 -77.60 2.57
C PRO A 140 -33.95 -76.53 1.53
N ILE A 141 -32.91 -75.86 1.04
CA ILE A 141 -32.92 -74.87 -0.05
C ILE A 141 -31.70 -75.13 -0.96
N ALA A 142 -31.72 -74.60 -2.18
CA ALA A 142 -30.56 -74.52 -3.06
C ALA A 142 -30.09 -73.07 -3.22
N ASP A 143 -28.84 -72.81 -2.85
CA ASP A 143 -28.14 -71.53 -3.00
C ASP A 143 -27.41 -71.47 -4.35
N PHE A 144 -27.64 -70.39 -5.11
CA PHE A 144 -27.01 -70.11 -6.40
C PHE A 144 -26.18 -68.83 -6.33
N ASP A 145 -24.95 -68.87 -6.88
CA ASP A 145 -23.93 -67.82 -6.72
C ASP A 145 -23.84 -66.82 -7.89
N GLY A 146 -24.81 -66.81 -8.81
CA GLY A 146 -24.73 -66.07 -10.08
C GLY A 146 -23.86 -66.74 -11.15
N SER A 147 -23.30 -67.93 -10.89
CA SER A 147 -22.53 -68.75 -11.84
C SER A 147 -22.96 -70.22 -11.90
N SER A 148 -23.91 -70.61 -11.04
CA SER A 148 -24.41 -71.97 -10.85
C SER A 148 -25.89 -72.15 -11.19
N ALA A 149 -26.29 -73.34 -11.64
CA ALA A 149 -27.67 -73.70 -11.98
C ALA A 149 -27.92 -75.22 -12.05
N TYR A 150 -29.19 -75.64 -12.04
CA TYR A 150 -29.61 -77.02 -12.41
C TYR A 150 -30.45 -77.00 -13.69
N ILE A 151 -30.10 -77.86 -14.67
CA ILE A 151 -30.76 -77.96 -15.98
C ILE A 151 -31.55 -79.26 -16.12
N TYR A 152 -32.81 -79.18 -16.54
CA TYR A 152 -33.76 -80.28 -16.73
C TYR A 152 -34.17 -80.37 -18.22
N PRO A 153 -33.69 -81.36 -19.00
CA PRO A 153 -34.02 -81.47 -20.42
C PRO A 153 -35.48 -81.86 -20.66
N PHE A 154 -36.18 -81.04 -21.46
CA PHE A 154 -37.58 -81.26 -21.82
C PHE A 154 -37.70 -81.75 -23.27
N ASP A 155 -38.56 -82.74 -23.48
CA ASP A 155 -38.93 -83.24 -24.81
C ASP A 155 -40.30 -82.70 -25.24
N SER A 156 -40.69 -82.97 -26.48
CA SER A 156 -41.94 -82.48 -27.06
C SER A 156 -43.21 -83.05 -26.40
N ALA A 157 -43.15 -84.17 -25.68
CA ALA A 157 -44.28 -84.68 -24.91
C ALA A 157 -44.42 -83.92 -23.57
N LYS A 158 -43.31 -83.56 -22.92
CA LYS A 158 -43.31 -82.70 -21.73
C LYS A 158 -43.80 -81.28 -22.06
N TYR A 159 -43.33 -80.68 -23.16
CA TYR A 159 -43.85 -79.38 -23.62
C TYR A 159 -45.34 -79.41 -23.97
N ALA A 160 -45.86 -80.53 -24.48
CA ALA A 160 -47.29 -80.65 -24.79
C ALA A 160 -48.19 -80.53 -23.55
N LYS A 161 -47.72 -80.94 -22.36
CA LYS A 161 -48.43 -80.72 -21.09
C LYS A 161 -48.63 -79.21 -20.83
N ILE A 162 -47.56 -78.41 -20.91
CA ILE A 162 -47.56 -76.97 -20.57
C ILE A 162 -47.90 -76.02 -21.74
N THR A 163 -48.54 -76.51 -22.80
CA THR A 163 -48.81 -75.70 -24.00
C THR A 163 -50.08 -74.85 -23.91
N ASN A 164 -51.19 -75.39 -23.37
CA ASN A 164 -52.51 -74.76 -23.48
C ASN A 164 -52.96 -74.01 -22.22
N ALA A 165 -52.60 -74.55 -21.05
CA ALA A 165 -52.69 -73.91 -19.75
C ALA A 165 -51.46 -74.37 -18.96
N VAL A 166 -50.91 -73.50 -18.11
CA VAL A 166 -49.74 -73.80 -17.29
C VAL A 166 -49.68 -72.85 -16.10
N SER A 167 -49.17 -73.35 -14.99
CA SER A 167 -48.69 -72.52 -13.88
C SER A 167 -47.25 -72.87 -13.56
N ILE A 168 -46.44 -71.85 -13.31
CA ILE A 168 -45.06 -71.93 -12.82
C ILE A 168 -45.01 -71.32 -11.42
N GLU A 169 -44.55 -72.08 -10.45
CA GLU A 169 -44.50 -71.70 -9.03
C GLU A 169 -43.05 -71.79 -8.57
N CYS A 170 -42.56 -70.76 -7.88
CA CYS A 170 -41.22 -70.74 -7.32
C CYS A 170 -41.20 -69.99 -5.98
N MET A 171 -40.50 -70.52 -4.99
CA MET A 171 -40.21 -69.83 -3.73
C MET A 171 -38.71 -69.58 -3.63
N PHE A 172 -38.30 -68.32 -3.56
CA PHE A 172 -36.91 -67.89 -3.69
C PHE A 172 -36.59 -66.65 -2.85
N LYS A 173 -35.29 -66.38 -2.65
CA LYS A 173 -34.76 -65.17 -2.01
C LYS A 173 -33.56 -64.67 -2.81
N TYR A 174 -33.69 -63.53 -3.50
CA TYR A 174 -32.57 -62.91 -4.20
C TYR A 174 -31.63 -62.23 -3.20
N ASN A 175 -30.32 -62.43 -3.36
CA ASN A 175 -29.31 -61.82 -2.49
C ASN A 175 -29.03 -60.35 -2.87
N SER A 176 -29.33 -59.96 -4.10
CA SER A 176 -29.36 -58.57 -4.58
C SER A 176 -30.31 -58.44 -5.78
N LEU A 177 -30.70 -57.21 -6.14
CA LEU A 177 -31.52 -56.92 -7.32
C LEU A 177 -30.66 -56.24 -8.40
N PRO A 178 -29.91 -57.02 -9.22
CA PRO A 178 -29.07 -56.47 -10.29
C PRO A 178 -29.88 -55.84 -11.44
N SER A 179 -29.25 -54.92 -12.16
CA SER A 179 -29.80 -54.33 -13.39
C SER A 179 -29.54 -55.24 -14.60
N GLY A 180 -30.60 -55.83 -15.15
CA GLY A 180 -30.54 -56.72 -16.31
C GLY A 180 -31.54 -57.87 -16.18
N GLU A 181 -31.41 -58.86 -17.06
CA GLU A 181 -32.19 -60.11 -17.05
C GLU A 181 -31.46 -61.16 -16.19
N HIS A 182 -32.12 -61.67 -15.15
CA HIS A 182 -31.57 -62.65 -14.20
C HIS A 182 -32.66 -63.62 -13.74
N ASP A 183 -32.74 -64.78 -14.37
CA ASP A 183 -33.82 -65.76 -14.20
C ASP A 183 -33.58 -66.72 -13.02
N ILE A 184 -34.65 -67.10 -12.33
CA ILE A 184 -34.58 -68.02 -11.17
C ILE A 184 -35.20 -69.38 -11.47
N PHE A 185 -36.25 -69.43 -12.30
CA PHE A 185 -36.81 -70.69 -12.81
C PHE A 185 -37.42 -70.48 -14.20
N SER A 186 -36.74 -70.93 -15.26
CA SER A 186 -37.04 -70.48 -16.63
C SER A 186 -36.70 -71.48 -17.74
N ASN A 187 -37.38 -71.29 -18.87
CA ASN A 187 -37.12 -71.87 -20.18
C ASN A 187 -37.30 -70.82 -21.31
N GLN A 188 -37.35 -69.53 -20.97
CA GLN A 188 -38.01 -68.51 -21.78
C GLN A 188 -37.33 -68.24 -23.14
N GLN A 189 -36.02 -68.45 -23.27
CA GLN A 189 -35.18 -68.14 -24.44
C GLN A 189 -35.82 -68.46 -25.81
N SER A 190 -36.13 -67.39 -26.56
CA SER A 190 -36.72 -67.42 -27.91
C SER A 190 -38.08 -68.15 -27.98
N GLY A 191 -38.78 -68.25 -26.86
CA GLY A 191 -40.11 -68.84 -26.73
C GLY A 191 -40.18 -69.86 -25.60
N GLY A 192 -40.91 -69.52 -24.54
CA GLY A 192 -41.15 -70.38 -23.39
C GLY A 192 -41.92 -69.67 -22.29
N ILE A 193 -41.68 -70.10 -21.05
CA ILE A 193 -42.09 -69.40 -19.82
C ILE A 193 -40.92 -69.30 -18.83
N GLY A 194 -40.94 -68.30 -17.95
CA GLY A 194 -39.94 -68.18 -16.89
C GLY A 194 -40.27 -67.12 -15.83
N LEU A 195 -39.77 -67.34 -14.61
CA LEU A 195 -39.74 -66.38 -13.52
C LEU A 195 -38.30 -65.88 -13.34
N GLY A 196 -38.14 -64.56 -13.24
CA GLY A 196 -36.83 -63.91 -13.11
C GLY A 196 -36.91 -62.42 -12.81
N LEU A 197 -35.76 -61.75 -12.79
CA LEU A 197 -35.69 -60.29 -12.76
C LEU A 197 -35.50 -59.74 -14.18
N ASP A 198 -36.17 -58.64 -14.49
CA ASP A 198 -35.80 -57.70 -15.57
C ASP A 198 -35.69 -56.30 -14.97
N GLY A 199 -34.54 -55.64 -15.14
CA GLY A 199 -34.28 -54.30 -14.60
C GLY A 199 -34.45 -54.19 -13.07
N GLY A 200 -34.24 -55.29 -12.33
CA GLY A 200 -34.45 -55.38 -10.88
C GLY A 200 -35.91 -55.64 -10.45
N LYS A 201 -36.85 -55.83 -11.37
CA LYS A 201 -38.25 -56.19 -11.08
C LYS A 201 -38.52 -57.67 -11.33
N LEU A 202 -39.24 -58.32 -10.43
CA LEU A 202 -39.74 -59.68 -10.65
C LEU A 202 -40.68 -59.67 -11.87
N THR A 203 -40.42 -60.57 -12.81
CA THR A 203 -41.07 -60.63 -14.12
C THR A 203 -41.47 -62.06 -14.42
N PHE A 204 -42.71 -62.26 -14.85
CA PHE A 204 -43.15 -63.53 -15.43
C PHE A 204 -43.11 -63.44 -16.95
N PHE A 205 -42.04 -63.96 -17.55
CA PHE A 205 -41.90 -64.05 -19.00
C PHE A 205 -42.82 -65.16 -19.51
N ALA A 206 -43.81 -64.85 -20.36
CA ALA A 206 -44.63 -65.87 -21.01
C ALA A 206 -44.87 -65.56 -22.49
N HIS A 207 -44.35 -66.42 -23.38
CA HIS A 207 -44.43 -66.18 -24.82
C HIS A 207 -45.77 -66.66 -25.44
N VAL A 208 -46.82 -65.87 -25.23
CA VAL A 208 -48.22 -66.19 -25.59
C VAL A 208 -48.71 -65.37 -26.78
N GLY A 209 -49.33 -66.03 -27.76
CA GLY A 209 -49.90 -65.36 -28.94
C GLY A 209 -48.87 -64.81 -29.95
N GLY A 210 -47.59 -65.16 -29.81
CA GLY A 210 -46.53 -64.80 -30.77
C GLY A 210 -45.58 -63.68 -30.31
N SER A 211 -45.65 -63.26 -29.05
CA SER A 211 -44.67 -62.39 -28.40
C SER A 211 -44.76 -62.53 -26.87
N TYR A 212 -43.77 -62.06 -26.13
CA TYR A 212 -43.79 -62.12 -24.66
C TYR A 212 -44.89 -61.26 -24.03
N ARG A 213 -45.46 -61.77 -22.95
CA ARG A 213 -46.25 -61.06 -21.96
C ARG A 213 -45.42 -61.09 -20.68
N GLN A 214 -45.26 -59.92 -20.06
CA GLN A 214 -44.39 -59.71 -18.91
C GLN A 214 -45.15 -58.86 -17.88
N PRO A 215 -46.13 -59.43 -17.13
CA PRO A 215 -46.54 -58.81 -15.89
C PRO A 215 -45.34 -58.78 -14.92
N THR A 216 -45.21 -57.69 -14.17
CA THR A 216 -44.05 -57.43 -13.30
C THR A 216 -44.51 -56.98 -11.92
N ALA A 217 -43.69 -57.29 -10.91
CA ALA A 217 -43.90 -56.95 -9.51
C ALA A 217 -42.62 -56.35 -8.89
N SER A 218 -42.78 -55.59 -7.81
CA SER A 218 -41.66 -55.11 -7.00
C SER A 218 -41.38 -56.10 -5.86
N ILE A 219 -40.11 -56.44 -5.65
CA ILE A 219 -39.66 -57.27 -4.51
C ILE A 219 -38.48 -56.60 -3.81
N GLN A 220 -38.05 -57.13 -2.66
CA GLN A 220 -36.84 -56.67 -1.96
C GLN A 220 -35.74 -57.75 -2.00
N ALA A 221 -34.47 -57.33 -2.04
CA ALA A 221 -33.36 -58.23 -1.78
C ALA A 221 -33.40 -58.74 -0.32
N GLY A 222 -32.94 -59.97 -0.09
CA GLY A 222 -32.88 -60.56 1.25
C GLY A 222 -34.22 -61.00 1.84
N GLN A 223 -35.33 -60.87 1.10
CA GLN A 223 -36.65 -61.39 1.50
C GLN A 223 -37.01 -62.67 0.73
N TRP A 224 -37.69 -63.60 1.41
CA TRP A 224 -38.33 -64.72 0.75
C TRP A 224 -39.58 -64.24 0.02
N VAL A 225 -39.68 -64.66 -1.25
CA VAL A 225 -40.78 -64.37 -2.15
C VAL A 225 -41.32 -65.70 -2.64
N HIS A 226 -42.64 -65.86 -2.61
CA HIS A 226 -43.33 -66.94 -3.30
C HIS A 226 -44.09 -66.34 -4.48
N ALA A 227 -43.79 -66.79 -5.70
CA ALA A 227 -44.35 -66.24 -6.92
C ALA A 227 -44.96 -67.33 -7.80
N ILE A 228 -46.13 -67.04 -8.36
CA ILE A 228 -46.82 -67.92 -9.29
C ILE A 228 -47.16 -67.17 -10.59
N GLY A 229 -46.55 -67.60 -11.69
CA GLY A 229 -46.94 -67.22 -13.05
C GLY A 229 -48.02 -68.16 -13.58
N VAL A 230 -49.15 -67.63 -14.06
CA VAL A 230 -50.27 -68.42 -14.60
C VAL A 230 -50.59 -68.02 -16.03
N VAL A 231 -50.77 -69.00 -16.91
CA VAL A 231 -51.33 -68.83 -18.26
C VAL A 231 -52.62 -69.66 -18.34
N ASP A 232 -53.77 -68.99 -18.38
CA ASP A 232 -55.10 -69.62 -18.44
C ASP A 232 -55.69 -69.73 -19.86
N GLY A 233 -54.96 -69.24 -20.86
CA GLY A 233 -55.34 -69.27 -22.27
C GLY A 233 -56.15 -68.05 -22.73
N GLU A 234 -56.60 -67.20 -21.80
CA GLU A 234 -57.16 -65.87 -22.07
C GLU A 234 -56.23 -64.73 -21.61
N SER A 235 -55.39 -65.00 -20.60
CA SER A 235 -54.51 -64.04 -19.92
C SER A 235 -53.18 -64.67 -19.47
N VAL A 236 -52.24 -63.79 -19.10
CA VAL A 236 -50.99 -64.10 -18.40
C VAL A 236 -50.97 -63.30 -17.10
N LYS A 237 -50.83 -63.98 -15.96
CA LYS A 237 -50.90 -63.40 -14.61
C LYS A 237 -49.63 -63.69 -13.82
N LEU A 238 -49.18 -62.72 -13.02
CA LEU A 238 -48.15 -62.89 -11.99
C LEU A 238 -48.80 -62.61 -10.62
N TYR A 239 -48.74 -63.61 -9.76
CA TYR A 239 -49.06 -63.51 -8.35
C TYR A 239 -47.77 -63.51 -7.52
N VAL A 240 -47.76 -62.75 -6.43
CA VAL A 240 -46.62 -62.66 -5.50
C VAL A 240 -47.17 -62.63 -4.07
N ASN A 241 -46.61 -63.46 -3.20
CA ASN A 241 -47.03 -63.60 -1.79
C ASN A 241 -48.57 -63.70 -1.64
N GLY A 242 -49.17 -64.57 -2.47
CA GLY A 242 -50.60 -64.87 -2.50
C GLY A 242 -51.50 -63.88 -3.27
N GLU A 243 -51.05 -62.66 -3.56
CA GLU A 243 -51.85 -61.59 -4.17
C GLU A 243 -51.51 -61.36 -5.66
N LEU A 244 -52.43 -60.74 -6.42
CA LEU A 244 -52.30 -60.54 -7.88
C LEU A 244 -51.61 -59.20 -8.20
N GLU A 245 -50.33 -59.26 -8.54
CA GLU A 245 -49.50 -58.08 -8.87
C GLU A 245 -49.66 -57.60 -10.32
N GLY A 246 -49.94 -58.49 -11.27
CA GLY A 246 -50.10 -58.10 -12.67
C GLY A 246 -50.83 -59.10 -13.56
N GLU A 247 -51.66 -58.58 -14.46
CA GLU A 247 -52.39 -59.34 -15.47
C GLU A 247 -52.26 -58.69 -16.85
N ILE A 248 -52.00 -59.49 -17.89
CA ILE A 248 -51.98 -59.06 -19.30
C ILE A 248 -52.85 -60.01 -20.12
N ALA A 249 -53.91 -59.48 -20.74
CA ALA A 249 -54.77 -60.24 -21.63
C ALA A 249 -54.00 -60.75 -22.87
N ALA A 250 -54.05 -62.06 -23.11
CA ALA A 250 -53.28 -62.74 -24.16
C ALA A 250 -53.91 -64.09 -24.51
N ALA A 251 -54.75 -64.12 -25.54
CA ALA A 251 -55.43 -65.34 -25.95
C ALA A 251 -54.52 -66.32 -26.71
N GLY A 252 -54.59 -67.60 -26.34
CA GLY A 252 -53.96 -68.71 -27.06
C GLY A 252 -52.84 -69.43 -26.28
N PRO A 253 -52.25 -70.48 -26.88
CA PRO A 253 -51.24 -71.31 -26.21
C PRO A 253 -49.87 -70.63 -26.13
N VAL A 254 -49.07 -71.06 -25.15
CA VAL A 254 -47.64 -70.79 -25.06
C VAL A 254 -46.94 -71.28 -26.33
N LYS A 255 -45.96 -70.50 -26.82
CA LYS A 255 -45.11 -70.89 -27.96
C LYS A 255 -43.68 -71.10 -27.50
N PHE A 256 -43.25 -72.35 -27.58
CA PHE A 256 -41.88 -72.75 -27.31
C PHE A 256 -40.97 -72.51 -28.51
N THR A 257 -39.70 -72.26 -28.24
CA THR A 257 -38.64 -72.05 -29.24
C THR A 257 -38.55 -73.19 -30.25
N ALA A 258 -38.26 -72.84 -31.50
CA ALA A 258 -37.99 -73.82 -32.55
C ALA A 258 -36.57 -74.44 -32.44
N ASN A 259 -35.72 -73.91 -31.57
CA ASN A 259 -34.35 -74.38 -31.39
C ASN A 259 -34.28 -75.55 -30.40
N THR A 260 -34.08 -76.77 -30.90
CA THR A 260 -34.14 -77.98 -30.07
C THR A 260 -33.03 -78.09 -29.02
N THR A 261 -31.96 -77.29 -29.10
CA THR A 261 -30.91 -77.23 -28.06
C THR A 261 -31.24 -76.29 -26.90
N ALA A 262 -32.23 -75.42 -27.03
CA ALA A 262 -32.73 -74.58 -25.92
C ALA A 262 -33.83 -75.27 -25.09
N LEU A 263 -34.20 -76.52 -25.42
CA LEU A 263 -35.31 -77.25 -24.78
C LEU A 263 -34.94 -77.82 -23.39
N ASN A 264 -34.66 -76.94 -22.44
CA ASN A 264 -34.43 -77.30 -21.03
C ASN A 264 -35.17 -76.31 -20.12
N PHE A 265 -35.73 -76.75 -18.99
CA PHE A 265 -35.97 -75.85 -17.86
C PHE A 265 -34.71 -75.71 -17.02
N VAL A 266 -34.51 -74.55 -16.41
CA VAL A 266 -33.34 -74.23 -15.59
C VAL A 266 -33.79 -73.60 -14.27
N ILE A 267 -33.21 -74.06 -13.16
CA ILE A 267 -33.30 -73.40 -11.85
C ILE A 267 -31.96 -72.68 -11.62
N GLY A 268 -32.00 -71.39 -11.28
CA GLY A 268 -30.82 -70.52 -11.11
C GLY A 268 -30.39 -69.74 -12.37
N GLY A 269 -31.16 -69.81 -13.46
CA GLY A 269 -30.94 -69.07 -14.72
C GLY A 269 -31.99 -69.42 -15.78
N ASP A 270 -31.75 -69.03 -17.03
CA ASP A 270 -32.51 -69.48 -18.21
C ASP A 270 -31.70 -70.46 -19.07
N SER A 271 -32.41 -71.30 -19.81
CA SER A 271 -31.92 -72.07 -20.95
C SER A 271 -31.23 -71.21 -22.00
N SER A 272 -30.16 -71.71 -22.64
CA SER A 272 -29.49 -70.99 -23.73
C SER A 272 -29.52 -71.73 -25.08
N PRO A 273 -29.37 -71.03 -26.23
CA PRO A 273 -29.44 -71.62 -27.57
C PRO A 273 -28.44 -72.76 -27.82
N ASN A 274 -27.40 -72.84 -27.00
CA ASN A 274 -26.28 -73.78 -27.13
C ASN A 274 -26.37 -74.97 -26.15
N ASN A 275 -27.55 -75.26 -25.59
CA ASN A 275 -27.76 -76.30 -24.56
C ASN A 275 -26.96 -76.03 -23.27
N GLY A 276 -26.83 -74.76 -22.90
CA GLY A 276 -26.24 -74.28 -21.65
C GLY A 276 -27.25 -73.47 -20.85
N VAL A 277 -26.73 -72.53 -20.06
CA VAL A 277 -27.49 -71.56 -19.24
C VAL A 277 -27.02 -70.15 -19.57
N GLU A 278 -27.91 -69.18 -19.45
CA GLU A 278 -27.62 -67.74 -19.40
C GLU A 278 -28.51 -67.05 -18.34
N TYR A 279 -28.38 -65.73 -18.17
CA TYR A 279 -29.14 -64.94 -17.18
C TYR A 279 -29.14 -65.53 -15.76
N LEU A 280 -27.96 -65.91 -15.26
CA LEU A 280 -27.78 -66.59 -13.96
C LEU A 280 -28.12 -65.68 -12.77
N SER A 281 -28.74 -66.26 -11.74
CA SER A 281 -29.18 -65.55 -10.53
C SER A 281 -28.29 -65.80 -9.30
N ASN A 282 -28.11 -64.76 -8.49
CA ASN A 282 -27.53 -64.83 -7.15
C ASN A 282 -28.67 -64.85 -6.10
N ALA A 283 -29.12 -66.05 -5.75
CA ALA A 283 -30.37 -66.26 -5.00
C ALA A 283 -30.42 -67.66 -4.34
N ALA A 284 -31.22 -67.79 -3.29
CA ALA A 284 -31.66 -69.08 -2.76
C ALA A 284 -33.03 -69.49 -3.34
N VAL A 285 -33.28 -70.79 -3.50
CA VAL A 285 -34.58 -71.36 -3.92
C VAL A 285 -35.00 -72.48 -2.96
N SER A 286 -36.23 -72.41 -2.44
CA SER A 286 -36.81 -73.48 -1.61
C SER A 286 -37.56 -74.52 -2.45
N PHE A 287 -38.24 -74.11 -3.52
CA PHE A 287 -38.83 -75.04 -4.49
C PHE A 287 -39.12 -74.38 -5.83
N ALA A 288 -39.19 -75.21 -6.88
CA ALA A 288 -39.53 -74.84 -8.26
C ALA A 288 -40.47 -75.90 -8.86
N ARG A 289 -41.64 -75.48 -9.35
CA ARG A 289 -42.78 -76.34 -9.69
C ARG A 289 -43.49 -75.94 -10.98
N LEU A 290 -43.93 -76.93 -11.76
CA LEU A 290 -44.74 -76.76 -12.97
C LEU A 290 -45.99 -77.62 -12.93
N TYR A 291 -47.09 -77.01 -13.39
CA TYR A 291 -48.43 -77.59 -13.47
C TYR A 291 -48.91 -77.60 -14.93
N ASP A 292 -49.58 -78.68 -15.37
CA ASP A 292 -50.29 -78.71 -16.66
C ASP A 292 -51.71 -78.09 -16.63
N THR A 293 -51.94 -77.25 -15.61
CA THR A 293 -53.19 -76.54 -15.34
C THR A 293 -52.92 -75.09 -14.92
N ALA A 294 -53.91 -74.23 -15.16
CA ALA A 294 -53.92 -72.86 -14.64
C ALA A 294 -54.51 -72.85 -13.22
N LEU A 295 -53.74 -72.38 -12.24
CA LEU A 295 -54.18 -72.28 -10.85
C LEU A 295 -55.20 -71.14 -10.68
N THR A 296 -56.22 -71.35 -9.83
CA THR A 296 -57.13 -70.27 -9.43
C THR A 296 -56.48 -69.39 -8.35
N GLY A 297 -56.94 -68.14 -8.19
CA GLY A 297 -56.45 -67.26 -7.12
C GLY A 297 -56.63 -67.85 -5.70
N GLU A 298 -57.68 -68.64 -5.49
CA GLU A 298 -57.90 -69.37 -4.22
C GLU A 298 -56.85 -70.47 -4.00
N GLN A 299 -56.43 -71.17 -5.07
CA GLN A 299 -55.37 -72.17 -5.01
C GLN A 299 -53.98 -71.51 -4.87
N VAL A 300 -53.74 -70.38 -5.53
CA VAL A 300 -52.52 -69.58 -5.37
C VAL A 300 -52.36 -69.15 -3.91
N LYS A 301 -53.41 -68.59 -3.29
CA LYS A 301 -53.37 -68.16 -1.89
C LYS A 301 -53.17 -69.34 -0.92
N ALA A 302 -53.82 -70.48 -1.17
CA ALA A 302 -53.63 -71.68 -0.35
C ALA A 302 -52.26 -72.38 -0.57
N LEU A 303 -51.59 -72.16 -1.72
CA LEU A 303 -50.18 -72.52 -1.91
C LEU A 303 -49.25 -71.55 -1.18
N ASP A 304 -49.59 -70.26 -1.11
CA ASP A 304 -48.81 -69.24 -0.42
C ASP A 304 -48.79 -69.42 1.10
N GLU A 305 -49.96 -69.57 1.71
CA GLU A 305 -50.12 -69.92 3.13
C GLU A 305 -49.35 -71.21 3.49
N LYS A 306 -49.13 -72.09 2.51
CA LYS A 306 -48.34 -73.33 2.64
C LYS A 306 -46.84 -73.15 2.36
N ALA A 307 -46.45 -72.21 1.49
CA ALA A 307 -45.06 -71.94 1.14
C ALA A 307 -44.27 -71.46 2.37
N PHE A 308 -44.93 -70.63 3.18
CA PHE A 308 -44.45 -70.05 4.44
C PHE A 308 -44.88 -70.84 5.70
N GLU A 309 -45.46 -72.03 5.56
CA GLU A 309 -45.93 -72.85 6.70
C GLU A 309 -44.75 -73.21 7.64
N ASN A 310 -44.80 -72.72 8.88
CA ASN A 310 -43.75 -72.85 9.91
C ASN A 310 -42.45 -72.04 9.64
N ALA A 311 -42.47 -71.01 8.78
CA ALA A 311 -41.30 -70.15 8.56
C ALA A 311 -41.12 -69.09 9.68
N ASP A 312 -39.92 -68.99 10.26
CA ASP A 312 -39.53 -67.98 11.26
C ASP A 312 -38.96 -66.71 10.58
N ILE A 313 -39.72 -66.12 9.65
CA ILE A 313 -39.35 -64.87 8.98
C ILE A 313 -39.68 -63.69 9.90
N GLN A 314 -38.66 -62.94 10.32
CA GLN A 314 -38.89 -61.68 11.03
C GLN A 314 -39.32 -60.57 10.06
N GLU A 315 -40.46 -59.94 10.36
CA GLU A 315 -40.82 -58.63 9.80
C GLU A 315 -39.68 -57.64 10.02
N PRO A 316 -39.13 -57.01 8.96
CA PRO A 316 -37.87 -56.30 9.06
C PRO A 316 -38.06 -54.98 9.82
N THR A 317 -37.49 -54.93 11.03
CA THR A 317 -37.62 -53.80 11.95
C THR A 317 -37.15 -52.50 11.27
N PRO A 318 -38.01 -51.46 11.20
CA PRO A 318 -37.63 -50.17 10.61
C PRO A 318 -36.37 -49.62 11.29
N LYS A 319 -35.44 -49.10 10.48
CA LYS A 319 -34.20 -48.47 10.96
C LYS A 319 -34.36 -46.97 10.99
N GLN A 320 -33.66 -46.33 11.92
CA GLN A 320 -33.55 -44.88 12.02
C GLN A 320 -33.05 -44.31 10.68
N VAL A 321 -33.76 -43.30 10.18
CA VAL A 321 -33.36 -42.50 9.01
C VAL A 321 -32.84 -41.16 9.51
N ASN A 322 -31.66 -40.74 9.05
CA ASN A 322 -31.16 -39.39 9.28
C ASN A 322 -31.23 -38.59 7.99
N LEU A 323 -31.44 -37.27 8.12
CA LEU A 323 -31.49 -36.33 7.02
C LEU A 323 -30.40 -35.28 7.19
N GLY A 324 -29.85 -34.82 6.06
CA GLY A 324 -28.84 -33.76 6.02
C GLY A 324 -29.27 -32.64 5.07
N ILE A 325 -29.08 -31.41 5.52
CA ILE A 325 -29.07 -30.22 4.66
C ILE A 325 -27.65 -29.67 4.73
N ILE A 326 -26.95 -29.64 3.59
CA ILE A 326 -25.54 -29.24 3.51
C ILE A 326 -25.40 -28.13 2.47
N SER A 327 -25.03 -26.93 2.93
CA SER A 327 -24.83 -25.74 2.11
C SER A 327 -23.76 -24.85 2.74
N SER A 328 -23.39 -23.76 2.06
CA SER A 328 -22.63 -22.70 2.71
C SER A 328 -23.49 -22.03 3.79
N GLY A 329 -22.91 -21.83 4.98
CA GLY A 329 -23.57 -21.07 6.06
C GLY A 329 -23.72 -19.57 5.76
N THR A 330 -23.25 -19.12 4.59
CA THR A 330 -23.26 -17.73 4.12
C THR A 330 -23.57 -17.66 2.63
N ALA A 331 -24.12 -16.53 2.18
CA ALA A 331 -24.27 -16.18 0.77
C ALA A 331 -24.34 -14.65 0.61
N ALA A 332 -24.02 -14.13 -0.58
CA ALA A 332 -24.34 -12.74 -0.95
C ALA A 332 -25.84 -12.61 -1.28
N GLU A 333 -26.37 -11.39 -1.34
CA GLU A 333 -27.71 -11.12 -1.90
C GLU A 333 -27.73 -11.09 -3.44
N ASP A 334 -28.91 -11.31 -4.04
CA ASP A 334 -29.15 -11.43 -5.49
C ASP A 334 -28.34 -12.53 -6.22
N SER A 335 -27.68 -13.44 -5.48
CA SER A 335 -26.77 -14.47 -6.00
C SER A 335 -27.36 -15.88 -5.98
N GLU A 336 -26.80 -16.77 -6.79
CA GLU A 336 -27.16 -18.19 -6.79
C GLU A 336 -26.32 -18.96 -5.74
N MET A 337 -26.86 -20.04 -5.19
CA MET A 337 -26.20 -20.93 -4.23
C MET A 337 -26.76 -22.36 -4.33
N ASN A 338 -26.04 -23.34 -3.75
CA ASN A 338 -26.47 -24.75 -3.77
C ASN A 338 -26.80 -25.29 -2.38
N VAL A 339 -27.86 -26.09 -2.27
CA VAL A 339 -28.25 -26.81 -1.05
C VAL A 339 -28.32 -28.31 -1.35
N ASN A 340 -27.41 -29.08 -0.76
CA ASN A 340 -27.39 -30.54 -0.90
C ASN A 340 -28.35 -31.16 0.12
N LEU A 341 -29.24 -32.05 -0.34
CA LEU A 341 -30.11 -32.86 0.52
C LEU A 341 -29.56 -34.28 0.61
N HIS A 342 -29.38 -34.78 1.82
CA HIS A 342 -28.88 -36.13 2.10
C HIS A 342 -29.87 -36.94 2.92
N ALA A 343 -29.83 -38.26 2.75
CA ALA A 343 -30.49 -39.21 3.63
C ALA A 343 -29.65 -40.50 3.76
N ASN A 344 -29.59 -41.06 4.97
CA ASN A 344 -28.95 -42.34 5.27
C ASN A 344 -29.73 -43.09 6.36
N THR A 345 -29.27 -44.27 6.73
CA THR A 345 -29.78 -45.05 7.87
C THR A 345 -28.65 -45.56 8.74
N ASP A 346 -28.83 -45.63 10.06
CA ASP A 346 -27.78 -46.07 11.01
C ASP A 346 -27.31 -47.53 10.77
N GLU A 347 -28.21 -48.37 10.27
CA GLU A 347 -27.99 -49.78 9.91
C GLU A 347 -28.78 -50.08 8.64
N SER A 348 -28.43 -51.16 7.92
CA SER A 348 -29.19 -51.59 6.75
C SER A 348 -30.64 -51.93 7.12
N GLY A 349 -31.60 -51.31 6.41
CA GLY A 349 -33.00 -51.25 6.82
C GLY A 349 -34.01 -51.41 5.69
N SER A 350 -35.26 -51.63 6.08
CA SER A 350 -36.40 -51.91 5.20
C SER A 350 -37.14 -50.68 4.67
N VAL A 351 -36.67 -49.47 5.01
CA VAL A 351 -37.32 -48.21 4.63
C VAL A 351 -37.20 -48.00 3.13
N ASN A 352 -38.31 -48.19 2.40
CA ASN A 352 -38.34 -48.16 0.94
C ASN A 352 -38.94 -46.86 0.36
N LYS A 353 -39.48 -46.00 1.22
CA LYS A 353 -39.91 -44.64 0.86
C LYS A 353 -39.81 -43.69 2.05
N ILE A 354 -39.34 -42.48 1.81
CA ILE A 354 -39.44 -41.33 2.74
C ILE A 354 -40.08 -40.13 2.05
N THR A 355 -40.79 -39.31 2.81
CA THR A 355 -41.38 -38.05 2.32
C THR A 355 -41.22 -36.97 3.37
N TYR A 356 -40.86 -35.75 2.98
CA TYR A 356 -40.75 -34.63 3.91
C TYR A 356 -40.90 -33.28 3.19
N ASP A 357 -41.20 -32.23 3.93
CA ASP A 357 -41.22 -30.87 3.42
C ASP A 357 -39.88 -30.20 3.72
N LEU A 358 -39.24 -29.62 2.70
CA LEU A 358 -38.13 -28.69 2.87
C LEU A 358 -38.68 -27.26 2.92
N VAL A 359 -38.52 -26.59 4.06
CA VAL A 359 -39.10 -25.29 4.36
C VAL A 359 -38.03 -24.22 4.35
N TYR A 360 -38.33 -23.08 3.75
CA TYR A 360 -37.42 -21.93 3.62
C TYR A 360 -38.24 -20.63 3.59
N ASP A 361 -37.64 -19.48 3.92
CA ASP A 361 -38.32 -18.19 3.79
C ASP A 361 -38.35 -17.73 2.32
N PRO A 362 -39.52 -17.68 1.64
CA PRO A 362 -39.63 -17.21 0.26
C PRO A 362 -39.39 -15.71 0.10
N ALA A 363 -39.28 -14.94 1.19
CA ALA A 363 -38.85 -13.55 1.14
C ALA A 363 -37.33 -13.42 0.95
N VAL A 364 -36.53 -14.36 1.46
CA VAL A 364 -35.06 -14.31 1.44
C VAL A 364 -34.45 -15.25 0.37
N LEU A 365 -35.08 -16.40 0.12
CA LEU A 365 -34.61 -17.41 -0.84
C LEU A 365 -35.69 -17.74 -1.88
N THR A 366 -35.28 -17.98 -3.11
CA THR A 366 -36.11 -18.48 -4.21
C THR A 366 -35.53 -19.81 -4.70
N TYR A 367 -36.34 -20.86 -4.80
CA TYR A 367 -35.93 -22.13 -5.40
C TYR A 367 -36.08 -22.06 -6.92
N GLU A 368 -35.03 -22.43 -7.66
CA GLU A 368 -35.01 -22.43 -9.12
C GLU A 368 -35.14 -23.86 -9.68
N ASP A 369 -34.12 -24.71 -9.50
CA ASP A 369 -34.10 -26.10 -10.00
C ASP A 369 -33.24 -27.05 -9.15
N VAL A 370 -32.94 -28.26 -9.66
CA VAL A 370 -32.17 -29.29 -8.95
C VAL A 370 -31.19 -30.02 -9.86
N GLN A 371 -29.93 -30.03 -9.44
CA GLN A 371 -28.83 -30.78 -10.03
C GLN A 371 -28.65 -32.13 -9.31
N HIS A 372 -28.03 -33.10 -9.99
CA HIS A 372 -27.67 -34.42 -9.43
C HIS A 372 -28.79 -35.16 -8.67
N LYS A 373 -30.06 -34.96 -9.05
CA LYS A 373 -31.19 -35.59 -8.38
C LYS A 373 -31.14 -37.12 -8.52
N MET A 374 -31.10 -37.83 -7.41
CA MET A 374 -31.02 -39.29 -7.34
C MET A 374 -32.27 -39.95 -7.97
N SER A 375 -32.09 -41.14 -8.56
CA SER A 375 -33.22 -41.92 -9.10
C SER A 375 -34.19 -42.31 -7.99
N GLY A 376 -35.49 -42.22 -8.25
CA GLY A 376 -36.54 -42.40 -7.23
C GLY A 376 -36.84 -41.15 -6.39
N VAL A 377 -36.11 -40.04 -6.56
CA VAL A 377 -36.42 -38.76 -5.88
C VAL A 377 -37.33 -37.88 -6.73
N THR A 378 -38.38 -37.35 -6.13
CA THR A 378 -39.26 -36.30 -6.65
C THR A 378 -39.28 -35.09 -5.72
N ILE A 379 -39.47 -33.91 -6.32
CA ILE A 379 -39.55 -32.62 -5.64
C ILE A 379 -40.76 -31.90 -6.23
N ASP A 380 -41.73 -31.55 -5.40
CA ASP A 380 -42.89 -30.73 -5.75
C ASP A 380 -42.69 -29.32 -5.18
N SER A 381 -42.46 -28.36 -6.09
CA SER A 381 -42.24 -26.93 -5.80
C SER A 381 -43.51 -26.08 -5.97
N SER A 382 -44.71 -26.69 -6.01
CA SER A 382 -45.98 -25.97 -6.23
C SER A 382 -46.34 -24.95 -5.14
N ASN A 383 -45.69 -25.01 -3.98
CA ASN A 383 -45.86 -24.07 -2.87
C ASN A 383 -44.56 -23.28 -2.61
N ALA A 384 -44.57 -21.97 -2.82
CA ALA A 384 -43.42 -21.13 -2.49
C ALA A 384 -43.11 -21.18 -0.99
N GLY A 385 -41.83 -21.37 -0.64
CA GLY A 385 -41.37 -21.56 0.75
C GLY A 385 -41.47 -23.00 1.26
N ARG A 386 -41.97 -23.95 0.46
CA ARG A 386 -42.12 -25.36 0.86
C ARG A 386 -42.01 -26.33 -0.32
N LEU A 387 -40.86 -26.98 -0.45
CA LEU A 387 -40.65 -28.04 -1.44
C LEU A 387 -41.02 -29.38 -0.82
N LYS A 388 -42.01 -30.09 -1.35
CA LYS A 388 -42.30 -31.45 -0.88
C LYS A 388 -41.37 -32.46 -1.56
N ILE A 389 -40.50 -33.06 -0.77
CA ILE A 389 -39.56 -34.10 -1.19
C ILE A 389 -40.21 -35.47 -1.01
N THR A 390 -39.96 -36.39 -1.94
CA THR A 390 -40.29 -37.81 -1.80
C THR A 390 -39.19 -38.64 -2.43
N SER A 391 -38.62 -39.58 -1.68
CA SER A 391 -37.60 -40.49 -2.18
C SER A 391 -38.08 -41.93 -2.03
N THR A 392 -38.00 -42.70 -3.11
CA THR A 392 -38.08 -44.18 -3.08
C THR A 392 -36.72 -44.81 -3.42
N ALA A 393 -35.62 -44.07 -3.21
CA ALA A 393 -34.27 -44.59 -3.36
C ALA A 393 -33.90 -45.46 -2.15
N ALA A 394 -33.06 -46.47 -2.37
CA ALA A 394 -32.41 -47.19 -1.27
C ALA A 394 -31.47 -46.24 -0.52
N LEU A 395 -31.57 -46.19 0.80
CA LEU A 395 -30.71 -45.35 1.65
C LEU A 395 -29.43 -46.12 2.00
N SER A 396 -28.28 -45.43 1.95
CA SER A 396 -27.01 -46.04 2.40
C SER A 396 -26.85 -45.98 3.92
N THR A 397 -25.88 -46.73 4.44
CA THR A 397 -25.39 -46.62 5.83
C THR A 397 -24.14 -45.73 5.96
N ASP A 398 -23.72 -45.08 4.87
CA ASP A 398 -22.55 -44.20 4.87
C ASP A 398 -22.85 -42.85 5.54
N ASP A 399 -21.80 -42.20 6.04
CA ASP A 399 -21.86 -40.80 6.51
C ASP A 399 -22.13 -39.81 5.36
N PHE A 400 -22.70 -38.65 5.65
CA PHE A 400 -23.02 -37.64 4.62
C PHE A 400 -21.80 -37.08 3.87
N ARG A 401 -20.57 -37.23 4.39
CA ARG A 401 -19.34 -36.99 3.64
C ARG A 401 -19.27 -37.86 2.38
N GLN A 402 -19.79 -39.08 2.39
CA GLN A 402 -19.98 -39.94 1.22
C GLN A 402 -21.21 -39.48 0.41
N TYR A 403 -21.11 -38.31 -0.23
CA TYR A 403 -22.21 -37.74 -1.01
C TYR A 403 -22.65 -38.66 -2.16
N GLY A 404 -21.75 -39.49 -2.69
CA GLY A 404 -22.02 -40.38 -3.82
C GLY A 404 -23.12 -41.41 -3.56
N THR A 405 -23.30 -41.82 -2.30
CA THR A 405 -24.32 -42.79 -1.87
C THR A 405 -25.44 -42.17 -1.03
N THR A 406 -25.22 -41.02 -0.39
CA THR A 406 -26.18 -40.39 0.54
C THR A 406 -26.96 -39.21 -0.01
N ARG A 407 -26.51 -38.55 -1.10
CA ARG A 407 -27.11 -37.30 -1.57
C ARG A 407 -28.31 -37.53 -2.51
N LEU A 408 -29.49 -37.15 -2.05
CA LEU A 408 -30.75 -37.19 -2.81
C LEU A 408 -30.82 -36.16 -3.94
N GLY A 409 -30.13 -35.02 -3.80
CA GLY A 409 -30.01 -33.99 -4.84
C GLY A 409 -29.26 -32.74 -4.38
N LYS A 410 -28.85 -31.91 -5.34
CA LYS A 410 -28.18 -30.61 -5.14
C LYS A 410 -29.10 -29.51 -5.68
N LEU A 411 -29.91 -28.92 -4.81
CA LEU A 411 -30.92 -27.92 -5.16
C LEU A 411 -30.24 -26.57 -5.42
N ASN A 412 -30.74 -25.83 -6.39
CA ASN A 412 -30.31 -24.47 -6.71
C ASN A 412 -31.29 -23.47 -6.11
N PHE A 413 -30.76 -22.57 -5.29
CA PHE A 413 -31.49 -21.44 -4.74
C PHE A 413 -30.85 -20.14 -5.20
N LYS A 414 -31.68 -19.11 -5.33
CA LYS A 414 -31.26 -17.73 -5.48
C LYS A 414 -31.58 -16.95 -4.20
N THR A 415 -30.64 -16.17 -3.70
CA THR A 415 -30.91 -15.18 -2.65
C THR A 415 -31.62 -13.97 -3.26
N ASN A 416 -32.62 -13.46 -2.53
CA ASN A 416 -33.33 -12.24 -2.89
C ASN A 416 -32.59 -11.02 -2.31
N THR A 417 -32.88 -9.82 -2.81
CA THR A 417 -32.39 -8.57 -2.24
C THR A 417 -32.91 -8.38 -0.81
N VAL A 418 -32.03 -8.03 0.14
CA VAL A 418 -32.34 -7.79 1.56
C VAL A 418 -32.06 -6.33 1.95
N SER A 419 -32.65 -5.82 3.03
CA SER A 419 -32.37 -4.44 3.47
C SER A 419 -31.08 -4.31 4.28
N ASP A 420 -30.72 -5.39 4.98
CA ASP A 420 -29.61 -5.52 5.91
C ASP A 420 -29.20 -7.01 5.90
N THR A 421 -27.96 -7.33 6.28
CA THR A 421 -27.50 -8.73 6.43
C THR A 421 -28.41 -9.51 7.37
N THR A 422 -28.97 -10.61 6.89
CA THR A 422 -30.11 -11.31 7.51
C THR A 422 -29.88 -12.82 7.54
N ASP A 423 -30.09 -13.45 8.70
CA ASP A 423 -30.09 -14.90 8.83
C ASP A 423 -31.44 -15.49 8.36
N THR A 424 -31.37 -16.55 7.56
CA THR A 424 -32.52 -17.39 7.19
C THR A 424 -32.20 -18.86 7.47
N THR A 425 -33.21 -19.73 7.40
CA THR A 425 -33.04 -21.17 7.64
C THR A 425 -33.70 -21.98 6.53
N VAL A 426 -33.03 -23.03 6.09
CA VAL A 426 -33.63 -24.14 5.35
C VAL A 426 -33.78 -25.31 6.33
N SER A 427 -34.98 -25.85 6.50
CA SER A 427 -35.29 -26.87 7.51
C SER A 427 -36.17 -28.00 6.97
N VAL A 428 -36.17 -29.15 7.65
CA VAL A 428 -37.12 -30.23 7.40
C VAL A 428 -38.34 -30.13 8.32
N GLU A 429 -39.53 -30.26 7.73
CA GLU A 429 -40.80 -30.49 8.44
C GLU A 429 -41.53 -31.73 7.87
N ASN A 430 -42.58 -32.18 8.56
CA ASN A 430 -43.53 -33.20 8.08
C ASN A 430 -42.86 -34.47 7.50
N PHE A 431 -41.80 -34.94 8.17
CA PHE A 431 -41.15 -36.20 7.79
C PHE A 431 -42.08 -37.39 8.03
N HIS A 432 -42.15 -38.27 7.03
CA HIS A 432 -42.72 -39.60 7.14
C HIS A 432 -41.78 -40.63 6.49
N ALA A 433 -41.76 -41.83 7.05
CA ALA A 433 -41.05 -42.99 6.51
C ALA A 433 -41.99 -44.20 6.37
N TYR A 434 -41.72 -45.04 5.37
CA TYR A 434 -42.58 -46.16 5.01
C TYR A 434 -41.77 -47.45 4.78
N VAL A 435 -42.38 -48.57 5.15
CA VAL A 435 -41.95 -49.93 4.80
C VAL A 435 -43.16 -50.62 4.16
N ASN A 436 -43.05 -51.01 2.89
CA ASN A 436 -44.16 -51.62 2.13
C ASN A 436 -45.45 -50.79 2.22
N ASP A 437 -45.32 -49.47 1.98
CA ASP A 437 -46.36 -48.43 2.08
C ASP A 437 -47.05 -48.26 3.45
N LYS A 438 -46.73 -49.08 4.45
CA LYS A 438 -47.10 -48.86 5.86
C LYS A 438 -46.24 -47.75 6.44
N ASP A 439 -46.88 -46.72 7.01
CA ASP A 439 -46.18 -45.66 7.74
C ASP A 439 -45.54 -46.24 9.01
N VAL A 440 -44.26 -45.92 9.23
CA VAL A 440 -43.42 -46.40 10.32
C VAL A 440 -42.75 -45.24 11.07
N THR A 441 -43.20 -44.01 10.87
CA THR A 441 -42.57 -42.79 11.38
C THR A 441 -42.48 -42.76 12.91
N ASP A 442 -43.49 -43.28 13.61
CA ASP A 442 -43.50 -43.42 15.07
C ASP A 442 -42.38 -44.32 15.64
N ALA A 443 -41.72 -45.13 14.79
CA ALA A 443 -40.57 -45.96 15.16
C ALA A 443 -39.22 -45.27 14.95
N MET A 444 -39.21 -44.00 14.52
CA MET A 444 -38.01 -43.22 14.22
C MET A 444 -37.98 -41.93 15.05
N ASN A 445 -36.78 -41.40 15.26
CA ASN A 445 -36.57 -40.07 15.80
C ASN A 445 -35.77 -39.26 14.77
N PRO A 446 -36.39 -38.84 13.65
CA PRO A 446 -35.70 -38.06 12.62
C PRO A 446 -35.12 -36.79 13.27
N GLN A 447 -33.81 -36.57 13.13
CA GLN A 447 -33.20 -35.35 13.65
C GLN A 447 -33.75 -34.13 12.90
N GLU A 448 -33.94 -33.01 13.61
CA GLU A 448 -34.32 -31.73 12.99
C GLU A 448 -33.17 -31.22 12.13
N ALA A 449 -33.13 -31.65 10.86
CA ALA A 449 -32.16 -31.18 9.89
C ALA A 449 -32.48 -29.71 9.54
N VAL A 450 -31.58 -28.81 9.96
CA VAL A 450 -31.68 -27.36 9.77
C VAL A 450 -30.32 -26.80 9.37
N GLN A 451 -30.30 -26.00 8.31
CA GLN A 451 -29.15 -25.20 7.88
C GLN A 451 -29.51 -23.72 8.03
N THR A 452 -28.77 -23.00 8.89
CA THR A 452 -28.79 -21.53 8.93
C THR A 452 -27.92 -20.97 7.82
N ILE A 453 -28.37 -19.91 7.16
CA ILE A 453 -27.66 -19.20 6.09
C ILE A 453 -27.72 -17.71 6.39
N THR A 454 -26.57 -17.08 6.61
CA THR A 454 -26.46 -15.61 6.70
C THR A 454 -26.37 -15.02 5.29
N VAL A 455 -27.40 -14.31 4.86
CA VAL A 455 -27.40 -13.60 3.56
C VAL A 455 -26.88 -12.18 3.76
N TYR A 456 -25.73 -11.88 3.16
CA TYR A 456 -25.06 -10.60 3.24
C TYR A 456 -25.64 -9.62 2.23
N ALA A 457 -26.14 -8.48 2.72
CA ALA A 457 -26.53 -7.36 1.87
C ALA A 457 -25.29 -6.79 1.15
N LYS A 458 -25.46 -6.17 -0.03
CA LYS A 458 -24.36 -5.45 -0.68
C LYS A 458 -23.80 -4.37 0.24
N ASN A 459 -22.50 -4.13 0.13
CA ASN A 459 -21.81 -3.17 0.99
C ASN A 459 -22.39 -1.76 0.82
N ALA A 460 -22.89 -1.14 1.89
CA ALA A 460 -23.55 0.17 1.82
C ALA A 460 -22.62 1.37 1.48
N LEU A 461 -21.33 1.09 1.24
CA LEU A 461 -20.33 2.03 0.73
C LEU A 461 -19.92 1.76 -0.73
N ASP A 462 -20.33 0.62 -1.32
CA ASP A 462 -20.34 0.39 -2.76
C ASP A 462 -21.56 1.13 -3.35
N PHE A 463 -21.30 2.21 -4.09
CA PHE A 463 -22.32 3.07 -4.70
C PHE A 463 -22.47 2.81 -6.20
N ASN A 464 -21.52 2.10 -6.82
CA ASN A 464 -21.50 1.85 -8.25
C ASN A 464 -22.02 0.43 -8.60
N GLY A 465 -21.89 -0.52 -7.68
CA GLY A 465 -22.42 -1.89 -7.72
C GLY A 465 -21.45 -2.94 -8.25
N ASP A 466 -20.14 -2.72 -8.14
CA ASP A 466 -19.10 -3.61 -8.68
C ASP A 466 -18.44 -4.56 -7.65
N GLY A 467 -18.82 -4.44 -6.37
CA GLY A 467 -18.30 -5.27 -5.30
C GLY A 467 -16.98 -4.84 -4.67
N VAL A 468 -16.39 -3.71 -5.07
CA VAL A 468 -15.25 -3.10 -4.35
C VAL A 468 -15.54 -1.65 -4.00
N ILE A 469 -14.98 -1.16 -2.90
CA ILE A 469 -15.09 0.27 -2.54
C ILE A 469 -13.93 1.00 -3.24
N GLY A 470 -14.25 1.70 -4.32
CA GLY A 470 -13.31 2.33 -5.24
C GLY A 470 -13.38 3.86 -5.29
N ALA A 471 -12.65 4.44 -6.24
CA ALA A 471 -12.64 5.90 -6.46
C ALA A 471 -13.95 6.41 -7.09
N GLY A 472 -14.65 5.56 -7.83
CA GLY A 472 -15.98 5.77 -8.39
C GLY A 472 -17.05 5.90 -7.30
N ASP A 473 -16.97 5.11 -6.24
CA ASP A 473 -17.89 5.20 -5.10
C ASP A 473 -17.68 6.49 -4.34
N VAL A 474 -16.43 6.86 -4.07
CA VAL A 474 -16.09 8.19 -3.52
C VAL A 474 -16.58 9.31 -4.45
N ALA A 475 -16.74 9.07 -5.77
CA ALA A 475 -17.28 10.04 -6.72
C ALA A 475 -18.82 10.12 -6.68
N LEU A 476 -19.53 8.99 -6.61
CA LEU A 476 -20.99 8.91 -6.52
C LEU A 476 -21.55 9.28 -5.15
N ALA A 477 -20.85 8.90 -4.07
CA ALA A 477 -21.34 8.95 -2.69
C ALA A 477 -21.88 10.33 -2.27
N PRO A 478 -22.97 10.41 -1.49
CA PRO A 478 -23.48 11.67 -0.96
C PRO A 478 -22.42 12.44 -0.17
N LEU A 479 -22.49 13.79 -0.20
CA LEU A 479 -21.48 14.67 0.43
C LEU A 479 -21.23 14.38 1.93
N ALA A 480 -22.23 13.84 2.64
CA ALA A 480 -22.12 13.47 4.06
C ALA A 480 -21.49 12.09 4.31
N GLN A 481 -21.26 11.28 3.26
CA GLN A 481 -20.67 9.94 3.32
C GLN A 481 -19.32 9.84 2.59
N LYS A 482 -18.97 10.80 1.71
CA LYS A 482 -17.72 10.81 0.94
C LYS A 482 -16.45 10.60 1.78
N GLU A 483 -16.43 11.07 3.03
CA GLU A 483 -15.30 10.87 3.96
C GLU A 483 -15.18 9.38 4.35
N ALA A 484 -16.24 8.79 4.90
CA ALA A 484 -16.26 7.36 5.26
C ALA A 484 -16.06 6.40 4.06
N VAL A 485 -16.57 6.74 2.88
CA VAL A 485 -16.31 5.97 1.65
C VAL A 485 -14.85 6.12 1.22
N ALA A 486 -14.25 7.30 1.36
CA ALA A 486 -12.82 7.50 1.07
C ALA A 486 -11.91 6.78 2.08
N ASP A 487 -12.31 6.70 3.35
CA ASP A 487 -11.59 5.94 4.38
C ASP A 487 -11.54 4.45 4.01
N ALA A 488 -12.67 3.87 3.60
CA ALA A 488 -12.79 2.47 3.19
C ALA A 488 -12.23 2.17 1.78
N ALA A 489 -12.14 3.16 0.88
CA ALA A 489 -11.78 2.94 -0.51
C ALA A 489 -10.34 2.44 -0.69
N ALA A 490 -10.13 1.56 -1.66
CA ALA A 490 -8.81 1.11 -2.07
C ALA A 490 -8.66 1.06 -3.61
N ILE A 491 -7.41 0.91 -4.05
CA ILE A 491 -7.07 0.81 -5.47
C ILE A 491 -7.14 -0.66 -5.88
N TYR A 492 -8.09 -0.97 -6.77
CA TYR A 492 -8.29 -2.31 -7.34
C TYR A 492 -8.02 -2.28 -8.86
N PRO A 493 -6.85 -2.74 -9.34
CA PRO A 493 -6.60 -2.91 -10.77
C PRO A 493 -7.44 -4.04 -11.39
N TYR A 494 -7.90 -4.96 -10.54
CA TYR A 494 -8.87 -6.00 -10.86
C TYR A 494 -9.97 -6.03 -9.80
N LYS A 495 -11.21 -6.16 -10.26
CA LYS A 495 -12.41 -6.40 -9.44
C LYS A 495 -12.78 -7.88 -9.44
N HIS A 496 -12.50 -8.56 -10.54
CA HIS A 496 -12.86 -9.94 -10.81
C HIS A 496 -11.63 -10.82 -11.10
N ALA A 497 -11.71 -12.10 -10.78
CA ALA A 497 -10.83 -13.14 -11.28
C ALA A 497 -11.65 -14.18 -12.07
N VAL A 498 -11.14 -14.60 -13.24
CA VAL A 498 -11.77 -15.63 -14.08
C VAL A 498 -10.74 -16.71 -14.41
N VAL A 499 -10.91 -17.88 -13.81
CA VAL A 499 -10.05 -19.06 -14.00
C VAL A 499 -10.66 -19.99 -15.05
N LEU A 500 -9.91 -20.30 -16.10
CA LEU A 500 -10.33 -21.11 -17.25
C LEU A 500 -9.38 -22.29 -17.45
N THR A 501 -9.82 -23.50 -17.12
CA THR A 501 -8.97 -24.70 -17.20
C THR A 501 -9.37 -25.62 -18.35
N THR A 502 -8.38 -26.32 -18.90
CA THR A 502 -8.54 -27.29 -20.00
C THR A 502 -7.98 -28.64 -19.58
N ASP A 503 -8.87 -29.59 -19.28
CA ASP A 503 -8.55 -30.94 -18.83
C ASP A 503 -7.78 -31.69 -19.92
N GLY A 504 -6.67 -32.35 -19.54
CA GLY A 504 -5.79 -33.05 -20.48
C GLY A 504 -5.14 -32.15 -21.54
N GLY A 505 -5.26 -30.82 -21.40
CA GLY A 505 -4.86 -29.83 -22.41
C GLY A 505 -3.35 -29.70 -22.62
N GLY A 506 -2.53 -30.00 -21.61
CA GLY A 506 -1.07 -29.96 -21.66
C GLY A 506 -0.49 -28.63 -22.19
N GLN A 507 0.72 -28.68 -22.74
CA GLN A 507 1.42 -27.49 -23.26
C GLN A 507 1.12 -27.19 -24.74
N VAL A 508 -0.15 -27.04 -25.11
CA VAL A 508 -0.56 -26.91 -26.53
C VAL A 508 -0.36 -25.53 -27.16
N TRP A 509 -0.21 -24.45 -26.38
CA TRP A 509 -0.12 -23.06 -26.89
C TRP A 509 1.31 -22.56 -27.16
N ASN A 510 2.34 -23.38 -26.96
CA ASN A 510 3.74 -22.96 -27.12
C ASN A 510 4.06 -22.61 -28.60
N PRO A 511 4.54 -21.40 -28.92
CA PRO A 511 4.79 -20.97 -30.30
C PRO A 511 6.04 -21.62 -30.93
N ASP A 512 7.00 -22.07 -30.10
CA ASP A 512 8.33 -22.49 -30.55
C ASP A 512 8.38 -23.98 -30.92
N ALA A 513 7.56 -24.82 -30.26
CA ALA A 513 7.44 -26.27 -30.47
C ALA A 513 6.13 -26.81 -29.88
N ILE A 514 5.68 -27.97 -30.36
CA ILE A 514 4.52 -28.72 -29.81
C ILE A 514 4.86 -30.20 -29.59
N TYR A 515 4.13 -30.87 -28.69
CA TYR A 515 4.14 -32.34 -28.64
C TYR A 515 3.43 -32.92 -29.87
N TYR A 516 4.00 -33.99 -30.42
CA TYR A 516 3.36 -34.73 -31.51
C TYR A 516 3.73 -36.22 -31.50
N THR A 517 2.79 -37.07 -31.90
CA THR A 517 3.05 -38.46 -32.26
C THR A 517 2.34 -38.87 -33.55
N THR A 518 2.95 -39.79 -34.31
CA THR A 518 2.33 -40.41 -35.49
C THR A 518 1.47 -41.62 -35.16
N SER A 519 1.52 -42.13 -33.92
CA SER A 519 0.77 -43.30 -33.48
C SER A 519 0.74 -43.38 -31.96
N ASN A 520 -0.39 -43.79 -31.38
CA ASN A 520 -0.55 -43.93 -29.93
C ASN A 520 0.40 -44.99 -29.32
N SER A 521 1.05 -45.84 -30.14
CA SER A 521 2.11 -46.77 -29.69
C SER A 521 3.51 -46.12 -29.60
N ILE A 522 3.62 -44.81 -29.83
CA ILE A 522 4.87 -44.04 -29.81
C ILE A 522 4.65 -42.83 -28.89
N LEU A 523 5.54 -42.64 -27.91
CA LEU A 523 5.48 -41.49 -27.00
C LEU A 523 5.55 -40.17 -27.79
N PRO A 524 4.67 -39.20 -27.50
CA PRO A 524 4.73 -37.86 -28.07
C PRO A 524 6.08 -37.18 -27.77
N THR A 525 6.61 -36.45 -28.75
CA THR A 525 7.87 -35.70 -28.58
C THR A 525 7.70 -34.25 -29.00
N LYS A 526 8.42 -33.35 -28.34
CA LYS A 526 8.48 -31.93 -28.71
C LYS A 526 9.17 -31.76 -30.07
N THR A 527 8.50 -31.11 -31.00
CA THR A 527 9.00 -30.84 -32.35
C THR A 527 8.60 -29.44 -32.81
N ASN A 528 9.42 -28.86 -33.68
CA ASN A 528 9.18 -27.59 -34.35
C ASN A 528 9.20 -27.72 -35.89
N ASP A 529 9.01 -28.95 -36.40
CA ASP A 529 8.88 -29.21 -37.84
C ASP A 529 7.70 -28.40 -38.43
N PRO A 530 7.91 -27.57 -39.48
CA PRO A 530 6.86 -26.71 -40.00
C PRO A 530 5.60 -27.42 -40.51
N ALA A 531 5.69 -28.67 -40.96
CA ALA A 531 4.53 -29.44 -41.44
C ALA A 531 3.76 -30.09 -40.28
N ILE A 532 4.39 -30.29 -39.12
CA ILE A 532 3.72 -30.70 -37.89
C ILE A 532 3.12 -29.49 -37.17
N MET A 533 3.87 -28.38 -37.04
CA MET A 533 3.39 -27.13 -36.43
C MET A 533 2.13 -26.59 -37.14
N ALA A 534 2.03 -26.75 -38.46
CA ALA A 534 0.86 -26.38 -39.27
C ALA A 534 -0.41 -27.22 -39.03
N LYS A 535 -0.37 -28.24 -38.15
CA LYS A 535 -1.56 -28.99 -37.71
C LYS A 535 -2.37 -28.25 -36.64
N ARG A 536 -1.71 -27.41 -35.83
CA ARG A 536 -2.38 -26.50 -34.90
C ARG A 536 -2.98 -25.34 -35.70
N THR A 537 -4.31 -25.27 -35.72
CA THR A 537 -5.09 -24.31 -36.53
C THR A 537 -5.76 -23.21 -35.69
N ASN A 538 -5.46 -23.18 -34.40
CA ASN A 538 -5.90 -22.19 -33.42
C ASN A 538 -5.21 -20.83 -33.63
N GLU A 539 -5.67 -20.00 -34.57
CA GLU A 539 -5.09 -18.67 -34.78
C GLU A 539 -5.46 -17.70 -33.63
N TYR A 540 -6.68 -17.77 -33.09
CA TYR A 540 -7.13 -16.87 -32.04
C TYR A 540 -6.49 -17.17 -30.69
N ALA A 541 -6.52 -18.42 -30.22
CA ALA A 541 -5.93 -18.77 -28.93
C ALA A 541 -4.40 -18.60 -28.95
N MET A 542 -3.74 -18.88 -30.08
CA MET A 542 -2.30 -18.61 -30.23
C MET A 542 -1.97 -17.12 -30.14
N ASP A 543 -2.75 -16.25 -30.78
CA ASP A 543 -2.57 -14.80 -30.68
C ASP A 543 -2.86 -14.29 -29.26
N LEU A 544 -3.91 -14.80 -28.60
CA LEU A 544 -4.25 -14.47 -27.23
C LEU A 544 -3.07 -14.78 -26.28
N PHE A 545 -2.59 -16.03 -26.26
CA PHE A 545 -1.54 -16.49 -25.34
C PHE A 545 -0.14 -15.96 -25.65
N ASN A 546 0.12 -15.47 -26.86
CA ASN A 546 1.46 -14.99 -27.28
C ASN A 546 1.53 -13.49 -27.59
N LYS A 547 0.42 -12.74 -27.50
CA LYS A 547 0.39 -11.29 -27.77
C LYS A 547 -0.44 -10.48 -26.78
N GLU A 548 -1.59 -10.98 -26.30
CA GLU A 548 -2.41 -10.27 -25.30
C GLU A 548 -2.06 -10.67 -23.86
N PHE A 549 -1.72 -11.94 -23.63
CA PHE A 549 -1.43 -12.52 -22.31
C PHE A 549 0.08 -12.60 -22.04
N ALA A 550 0.46 -12.80 -20.77
CA ALA A 550 1.78 -13.29 -20.39
C ALA A 550 1.68 -14.77 -19.99
N THR A 551 2.49 -15.65 -20.59
CA THR A 551 2.27 -17.10 -20.53
C THR A 551 3.54 -17.86 -20.15
N SER A 552 3.44 -18.72 -19.13
CA SER A 552 4.47 -19.72 -18.83
C SER A 552 4.38 -20.89 -19.80
N TYR A 553 5.55 -21.27 -20.32
CA TYR A 553 5.78 -22.43 -21.17
C TYR A 553 6.83 -23.38 -20.57
N THR A 554 7.07 -23.27 -19.26
CA THR A 554 7.91 -24.18 -18.46
C THR A 554 7.18 -24.62 -17.19
N ALA A 555 5.92 -24.25 -17.01
CA ALA A 555 5.06 -24.72 -15.94
C ALA A 555 4.88 -26.24 -15.96
N GLN A 556 4.63 -26.83 -14.78
CA GLN A 556 4.51 -28.28 -14.59
C GLN A 556 3.20 -28.67 -13.91
N ALA A 557 2.67 -29.84 -14.27
CA ALA A 557 1.64 -30.52 -13.48
C ALA A 557 2.18 -30.86 -12.08
N VAL A 558 1.32 -30.92 -11.07
CA VAL A 558 1.72 -31.58 -9.81
C VAL A 558 1.83 -33.09 -10.03
N THR A 559 2.59 -33.77 -9.18
CA THR A 559 2.78 -35.23 -9.27
C THR A 559 1.81 -35.96 -8.33
N PRO A 560 1.00 -36.92 -8.81
CA PRO A 560 0.87 -37.39 -10.20
C PRO A 560 0.01 -36.45 -11.07
N SER A 561 0.27 -36.46 -12.38
CA SER A 561 -0.40 -35.69 -13.44
C SER A 561 -1.80 -36.24 -13.78
N ILE A 562 -2.67 -36.29 -12.77
CA ILE A 562 -4.05 -36.81 -12.80
C ILE A 562 -5.00 -35.70 -12.36
N SER A 563 -6.14 -35.56 -13.06
CA SER A 563 -7.05 -34.41 -12.95
C SER A 563 -7.40 -34.04 -11.51
N GLY A 564 -7.95 -34.96 -10.71
CA GLY A 564 -8.39 -34.67 -9.34
C GLY A 564 -7.28 -34.16 -8.41
N GLN A 565 -6.06 -34.70 -8.55
CA GLN A 565 -4.88 -34.22 -7.82
C GLN A 565 -4.47 -32.80 -8.24
N ASN A 566 -4.55 -32.50 -9.54
CA ASN A 566 -4.16 -31.21 -10.09
C ASN A 566 -5.23 -30.14 -9.80
N TYR A 567 -6.51 -30.46 -9.98
CA TYR A 567 -7.64 -29.61 -9.59
C TYR A 567 -7.71 -29.33 -8.09
N SER A 568 -7.45 -30.33 -7.24
CA SER A 568 -7.28 -30.09 -5.80
C SER A 568 -6.13 -29.14 -5.51
N SER A 569 -5.01 -29.25 -6.24
CA SER A 569 -3.88 -28.34 -6.06
C SER A 569 -4.23 -26.91 -6.50
N MET A 570 -4.93 -26.73 -7.63
CA MET A 570 -5.43 -25.43 -8.09
C MET A 570 -6.36 -24.75 -7.11
N ILE A 571 -7.31 -25.49 -6.55
CA ILE A 571 -8.40 -24.93 -5.75
C ILE A 571 -7.95 -24.63 -4.32
N HIS A 572 -7.06 -25.45 -3.75
CA HIS A 572 -6.59 -25.35 -2.36
C HIS A 572 -5.18 -24.74 -2.22
N GLY A 573 -4.52 -24.39 -3.33
CA GLY A 573 -3.28 -23.61 -3.34
C GLY A 573 -2.04 -24.34 -2.79
N ILE A 574 -2.03 -25.67 -2.83
CA ILE A 574 -0.94 -26.52 -2.31
C ILE A 574 -0.76 -27.78 -3.17
N PRO A 575 0.47 -28.22 -3.51
CA PRO A 575 0.67 -29.46 -4.26
C PRO A 575 0.13 -30.69 -3.53
N TRP A 576 -0.58 -31.55 -4.26
CA TRP A 576 -1.17 -32.78 -3.74
C TRP A 576 -0.18 -33.71 -3.00
N GLY A 577 1.11 -33.70 -3.39
CA GLY A 577 2.14 -34.49 -2.71
C GLY A 577 2.48 -34.02 -1.29
N ASP A 578 2.19 -32.75 -0.97
CA ASP A 578 2.58 -32.07 0.26
C ASP A 578 1.45 -31.96 1.30
N VAL A 579 0.18 -32.18 0.91
CA VAL A 579 -0.93 -32.31 1.87
C VAL A 579 -0.86 -33.64 2.63
N ILE A 580 -1.32 -33.63 3.89
CA ILE A 580 -1.35 -34.85 4.72
C ILE A 580 -2.32 -35.92 4.15
N PRO A 581 -2.12 -37.22 4.43
CA PRO A 581 -2.85 -38.31 3.75
C PRO A 581 -4.39 -38.27 3.80
N GLU A 582 -5.00 -37.60 4.79
CA GLU A 582 -6.45 -37.39 4.87
C GLU A 582 -7.00 -36.52 3.72
N TYR A 583 -6.15 -35.66 3.16
CA TYR A 583 -6.45 -34.69 2.10
C TYR A 583 -5.93 -35.12 0.72
N GLN A 584 -5.28 -36.30 0.62
CA GLN A 584 -4.73 -36.84 -0.62
C GLN A 584 -5.82 -37.46 -1.52
N LEU A 585 -6.76 -36.61 -1.95
CA LEU A 585 -7.90 -36.92 -2.81
C LEU A 585 -7.48 -37.48 -4.19
N THR A 586 -8.29 -38.37 -4.74
CA THR A 586 -8.10 -39.02 -6.05
C THR A 586 -9.35 -38.84 -6.92
N ASN A 587 -9.29 -39.10 -8.23
CA ASN A 587 -10.48 -39.07 -9.09
C ASN A 587 -11.63 -39.96 -8.56
N THR A 588 -11.32 -41.07 -7.89
CA THR A 588 -12.32 -41.95 -7.27
C THR A 588 -12.95 -41.31 -6.04
N SER A 589 -12.16 -40.81 -5.08
CA SER A 589 -12.71 -40.21 -3.86
C SER A 589 -13.39 -38.87 -4.18
N ALA A 590 -12.86 -38.06 -5.10
CA ALA A 590 -13.49 -36.83 -5.59
C ALA A 590 -14.88 -37.06 -6.21
N GLY A 591 -15.16 -38.27 -6.69
CA GLY A 591 -16.44 -38.66 -7.26
C GLY A 591 -17.47 -39.17 -6.24
N GLN A 592 -17.07 -39.41 -4.98
CA GLN A 592 -17.90 -40.03 -3.94
C GLN A 592 -17.94 -39.24 -2.62
N GLU A 593 -16.86 -38.51 -2.29
CA GLU A 593 -16.59 -37.89 -1.00
C GLU A 593 -16.42 -36.38 -1.09
N TYR A 594 -16.88 -35.66 -0.06
CA TYR A 594 -16.48 -34.28 0.17
C TYR A 594 -15.02 -34.17 0.64
N TYR A 595 -14.35 -33.11 0.17
CA TYR A 595 -12.99 -32.74 0.57
C TYR A 595 -12.84 -32.68 2.08
N ALA A 596 -11.65 -33.01 2.60
CA ALA A 596 -11.46 -33.23 4.03
C ALA A 596 -11.62 -31.97 4.91
N ASP A 597 -11.74 -30.77 4.35
CA ASP A 597 -12.10 -29.54 5.08
C ASP A 597 -13.59 -29.19 5.10
N PHE A 598 -14.45 -30.03 4.52
CA PHE A 598 -15.88 -29.94 4.70
C PHE A 598 -16.26 -30.09 6.19
N GLY A 599 -17.01 -29.13 6.73
CA GLY A 599 -17.56 -29.20 8.10
C GLY A 599 -16.56 -28.98 9.24
N LYS A 600 -15.31 -28.61 8.95
CA LYS A 600 -14.29 -28.29 9.97
C LYS A 600 -14.38 -26.81 10.39
N GLU A 601 -14.51 -26.57 11.71
CA GLU A 601 -14.54 -25.21 12.32
C GLU A 601 -13.30 -24.37 11.98
N THR A 602 -12.15 -25.01 11.76
CA THR A 602 -10.95 -24.39 11.20
C THR A 602 -10.43 -25.29 10.07
N PRO A 603 -10.58 -24.90 8.80
CA PRO A 603 -10.04 -25.66 7.67
C PRO A 603 -8.50 -25.58 7.66
N LEU A 604 -7.84 -26.67 7.26
CA LEU A 604 -6.39 -26.79 7.20
C LEU A 604 -5.82 -26.32 5.85
N TYR A 605 -6.48 -26.67 4.76
CA TYR A 605 -6.17 -26.28 3.38
C TYR A 605 -7.45 -25.73 2.72
N PRO A 606 -8.02 -24.62 3.22
CA PRO A 606 -9.24 -24.03 2.66
C PRO A 606 -9.09 -23.70 1.18
N SER A 607 -10.14 -23.89 0.39
CA SER A 607 -10.14 -23.45 -1.01
C SER A 607 -10.01 -21.93 -1.15
N MET A 608 -9.64 -21.48 -2.35
CA MET A 608 -9.70 -20.06 -2.71
C MET A 608 -11.11 -19.47 -2.52
N PHE A 609 -12.17 -20.28 -2.65
CA PHE A 609 -13.54 -19.84 -2.37
C PHE A 609 -13.74 -19.56 -0.86
N LYS A 610 -13.29 -20.45 0.04
CA LYS A 610 -13.33 -20.17 1.48
C LYS A 610 -12.48 -18.94 1.85
N ALA A 611 -11.32 -18.74 1.21
CA ALA A 611 -10.49 -17.55 1.39
C ALA A 611 -11.19 -16.25 0.96
N VAL A 612 -11.83 -16.22 -0.22
CA VAL A 612 -12.62 -15.06 -0.69
C VAL A 612 -13.82 -14.81 0.23
N THR A 613 -14.55 -15.85 0.62
CA THR A 613 -15.71 -15.75 1.53
C THR A 613 -15.32 -15.13 2.88
N ALA A 614 -14.15 -15.48 3.41
CA ALA A 614 -13.64 -14.92 4.67
C ALA A 614 -13.22 -13.45 4.58
N ALA A 615 -12.89 -12.96 3.38
CA ALA A 615 -12.43 -11.59 3.14
C ALA A 615 -13.54 -10.64 2.66
N ALA A 616 -14.50 -11.13 1.88
CA ALA A 616 -15.56 -10.34 1.25
C ALA A 616 -16.84 -11.17 1.03
N PRO A 617 -17.57 -11.55 2.10
CA PRO A 617 -18.75 -12.43 2.04
C PRO A 617 -19.95 -11.82 1.30
N GLU A 618 -19.97 -10.50 1.05
CA GLU A 618 -20.98 -9.85 0.22
C GLU A 618 -20.77 -10.04 -1.29
N ARG A 619 -19.69 -10.72 -1.71
CA ARG A 619 -19.31 -10.89 -3.12
C ARG A 619 -19.56 -12.32 -3.60
N PRO A 620 -20.43 -12.54 -4.60
CA PRO A 620 -20.72 -13.88 -5.08
C PRO A 620 -19.55 -14.50 -5.87
N MET A 621 -19.61 -15.82 -6.01
CA MET A 621 -18.66 -16.62 -6.80
C MET A 621 -19.39 -17.73 -7.54
N ALA A 622 -18.88 -18.12 -8.72
CA ALA A 622 -19.47 -19.18 -9.53
C ALA A 622 -18.40 -20.18 -10.03
N ALA A 623 -18.78 -21.44 -10.15
CA ALA A 623 -17.95 -22.52 -10.66
C ALA A 623 -18.72 -23.35 -11.69
N PHE A 624 -18.17 -23.47 -12.90
CA PHE A 624 -18.76 -24.21 -14.02
C PHE A 624 -17.85 -25.40 -14.38
N SER A 625 -18.42 -26.58 -14.62
CA SER A 625 -17.58 -27.75 -14.93
C SER A 625 -18.33 -28.83 -15.70
N GLU A 626 -17.64 -29.43 -16.67
CA GLU A 626 -18.06 -30.66 -17.34
C GLU A 626 -17.78 -31.90 -16.45
N TRP A 627 -16.64 -31.91 -15.73
CA TRP A 627 -16.26 -32.97 -14.79
C TRP A 627 -16.77 -32.72 -13.36
N ASN A 628 -18.00 -33.18 -13.13
CA ASN A 628 -18.75 -32.99 -11.88
C ASN A 628 -18.01 -33.20 -10.54
N PRO A 629 -17.02 -34.10 -10.37
CA PRO A 629 -16.21 -34.20 -9.15
C PRO A 629 -15.61 -32.87 -8.65
N ILE A 630 -15.30 -31.92 -9.54
CA ILE A 630 -14.81 -30.58 -9.13
C ILE A 630 -15.87 -29.84 -8.28
N LEU A 631 -17.12 -29.83 -8.73
CA LEU A 631 -18.24 -29.10 -8.12
C LEU A 631 -18.90 -29.82 -6.94
N ASN A 632 -18.41 -30.99 -6.59
CA ASN A 632 -19.08 -31.93 -5.68
C ASN A 632 -18.17 -32.60 -4.67
N GLY A 633 -16.87 -32.80 -4.95
CA GLY A 633 -15.92 -33.44 -4.04
C GLY A 633 -14.62 -32.68 -3.83
N ILE A 634 -14.20 -31.83 -4.77
CA ILE A 634 -13.00 -30.99 -4.62
C ILE A 634 -13.35 -29.66 -3.96
N ILE A 635 -14.24 -28.87 -4.56
CA ILE A 635 -14.82 -27.69 -3.89
C ILE A 635 -15.61 -28.19 -2.68
N GLU A 636 -15.37 -27.60 -1.51
CA GLU A 636 -16.03 -28.03 -0.27
C GLU A 636 -17.52 -27.65 -0.31
N ALA A 637 -18.42 -28.54 0.12
CA ALA A 637 -19.87 -28.35 0.02
C ALA A 637 -20.45 -27.25 0.94
N ASP A 638 -19.61 -26.69 1.80
CA ASP A 638 -19.85 -25.57 2.71
C ASP A 638 -19.16 -24.25 2.27
N ALA A 639 -18.47 -24.23 1.12
CA ALA A 639 -17.91 -23.02 0.53
C ALA A 639 -19.00 -22.21 -0.22
N ALA A 640 -18.99 -20.87 -0.08
CA ALA A 640 -20.03 -19.99 -0.62
C ALA A 640 -19.88 -19.70 -2.14
N VAL A 641 -19.92 -20.75 -2.95
CA VAL A 641 -19.78 -20.69 -4.41
C VAL A 641 -20.93 -21.45 -5.10
N PHE A 642 -21.50 -20.85 -6.14
CA PHE A 642 -22.49 -21.52 -6.99
C PHE A 642 -21.81 -22.49 -7.97
N GLY A 643 -21.92 -23.79 -7.72
CA GLY A 643 -21.43 -24.83 -8.62
C GLY A 643 -22.51 -25.32 -9.59
N LYS A 644 -22.31 -25.11 -10.89
CA LYS A 644 -23.21 -25.54 -11.98
C LYS A 644 -22.55 -26.55 -12.92
N SER A 645 -23.17 -27.71 -13.11
CA SER A 645 -22.80 -28.68 -14.15
C SER A 645 -23.02 -28.10 -15.54
N SER A 646 -21.96 -28.05 -16.34
CA SER A 646 -22.04 -27.72 -17.77
C SER A 646 -22.25 -28.98 -18.59
N ALA A 647 -22.95 -28.86 -19.72
CA ALA A 647 -22.94 -29.89 -20.75
C ALA A 647 -21.57 -29.92 -21.45
N SER A 648 -21.20 -31.06 -22.05
CA SER A 648 -19.91 -31.16 -22.72
C SER A 648 -19.78 -30.13 -23.85
N GLN A 649 -18.62 -29.45 -23.91
CA GLN A 649 -18.32 -28.30 -24.77
C GLN A 649 -19.04 -26.97 -24.44
N GLU A 650 -19.94 -26.93 -23.44
CA GLU A 650 -20.70 -25.71 -23.10
C GLU A 650 -20.09 -24.87 -21.97
N SER A 651 -19.08 -25.38 -21.25
CA SER A 651 -18.49 -24.73 -20.05
C SER A 651 -18.00 -23.29 -20.28
N PHE A 652 -17.30 -23.04 -21.38
CA PHE A 652 -16.89 -21.68 -21.77
C PHE A 652 -18.08 -20.78 -22.17
N TYR A 653 -19.14 -21.34 -22.75
CA TYR A 653 -20.34 -20.59 -23.13
C TYR A 653 -21.23 -20.28 -21.91
N ASP A 654 -21.29 -21.17 -20.91
CA ASP A 654 -21.88 -20.94 -19.59
C ASP A 654 -21.20 -19.75 -18.90
N VAL A 655 -19.86 -19.73 -18.82
CA VAL A 655 -19.09 -18.59 -18.29
C VAL A 655 -19.35 -17.32 -19.08
N ALA A 656 -19.31 -17.39 -20.41
CA ALA A 656 -19.56 -16.25 -21.29
C ALA A 656 -21.01 -15.72 -21.22
N SER A 657 -21.96 -16.57 -20.79
CA SER A 657 -23.34 -16.18 -20.49
C SER A 657 -23.44 -15.51 -19.11
N TYR A 658 -22.80 -16.11 -18.10
CA TYR A 658 -22.75 -15.57 -16.74
C TYR A 658 -22.12 -14.16 -16.69
N ILE A 659 -21.00 -13.95 -17.39
CA ILE A 659 -20.32 -12.64 -17.50
C ILE A 659 -21.22 -11.55 -18.10
N ARG A 660 -22.14 -11.92 -19.01
CA ARG A 660 -23.12 -11.00 -19.61
C ARG A 660 -24.29 -10.69 -18.68
N SER A 661 -24.58 -11.56 -17.70
CA SER A 661 -25.63 -11.33 -16.70
C SER A 661 -25.26 -10.21 -15.72
N ASP A 662 -26.25 -9.71 -14.97
CA ASP A 662 -26.01 -8.71 -13.93
C ASP A 662 -25.36 -9.28 -12.65
N ALA A 663 -25.42 -10.60 -12.44
CA ALA A 663 -24.76 -11.25 -11.28
C ALA A 663 -23.22 -11.10 -11.32
N TYR A 664 -22.64 -11.03 -12.53
CA TYR A 664 -21.21 -10.81 -12.68
C TYR A 664 -20.72 -9.47 -12.12
N ASN A 665 -21.59 -8.44 -12.03
CA ASN A 665 -21.20 -7.08 -11.62
C ASN A 665 -20.44 -7.08 -10.28
N ASN A 666 -20.90 -7.84 -9.28
CA ASN A 666 -20.29 -7.95 -7.95
C ASN A 666 -19.39 -9.20 -7.80
N THR A 667 -19.39 -10.11 -8.78
CA THR A 667 -18.74 -11.43 -8.65
C THR A 667 -17.23 -11.29 -8.43
N ALA A 668 -16.72 -11.83 -7.34
CA ALA A 668 -15.28 -11.83 -7.06
C ALA A 668 -14.53 -12.84 -7.94
N LEU A 669 -15.04 -14.07 -8.04
CA LEU A 669 -14.36 -15.19 -8.68
C LEU A 669 -15.32 -16.03 -9.54
N VAL A 670 -14.93 -16.26 -10.79
CA VAL A 670 -15.49 -17.31 -11.64
C VAL A 670 -14.43 -18.38 -11.90
N TYR A 671 -14.79 -19.64 -11.70
CA TYR A 671 -13.95 -20.80 -12.01
C TYR A 671 -14.60 -21.66 -13.09
N MET A 672 -13.80 -22.26 -13.98
CA MET A 672 -14.31 -23.12 -15.05
C MET A 672 -13.36 -24.27 -15.40
N GLN A 673 -13.92 -25.47 -15.59
CA GLN A 673 -13.26 -26.62 -16.20
C GLN A 673 -13.99 -27.16 -17.42
N SER A 674 -13.23 -27.46 -18.48
CA SER A 674 -13.68 -28.17 -19.67
C SER A 674 -12.97 -29.51 -19.82
N ASP A 675 -13.75 -30.59 -19.82
CA ASP A 675 -13.34 -32.01 -19.86
C ASP A 675 -12.91 -32.47 -21.28
N TYR A 676 -13.28 -31.70 -22.30
CA TYR A 676 -13.35 -32.21 -23.67
C TYR A 676 -12.00 -32.68 -24.27
N MET A 677 -10.87 -32.04 -23.96
CA MET A 677 -9.58 -32.45 -24.53
C MET A 677 -9.03 -33.73 -23.91
N ASP A 678 -9.26 -33.96 -22.62
CA ASP A 678 -8.93 -35.23 -21.99
C ASP A 678 -9.79 -36.37 -22.54
N HIS A 679 -11.10 -36.15 -22.69
CA HIS A 679 -11.99 -37.11 -23.34
C HIS A 679 -11.50 -37.50 -24.75
N ILE A 680 -10.99 -36.54 -25.54
CA ILE A 680 -10.37 -36.81 -26.85
C ILE A 680 -9.03 -37.56 -26.72
N GLY A 681 -8.24 -37.25 -25.68
CA GLY A 681 -7.00 -37.94 -25.32
C GLY A 681 -7.21 -39.41 -24.94
N HIS A 682 -8.15 -39.71 -24.05
CA HIS A 682 -8.53 -41.08 -23.70
C HIS A 682 -9.18 -41.84 -24.87
N SER A 683 -10.11 -41.23 -25.60
CA SER A 683 -10.86 -41.93 -26.67
C SER A 683 -10.08 -42.13 -27.96
N THR A 684 -9.14 -41.23 -28.30
CA THR A 684 -8.43 -41.26 -29.60
C THR A 684 -6.92 -41.07 -29.52
N GLY A 685 -6.39 -40.58 -28.40
CA GLY A 685 -4.96 -40.45 -28.11
C GLY A 685 -4.41 -39.04 -28.15
N TYR A 686 -3.59 -38.69 -27.15
CA TYR A 686 -3.04 -37.34 -26.98
C TYR A 686 -2.03 -36.97 -28.07
N TYR A 687 -2.05 -35.70 -28.49
CA TYR A 687 -1.11 -35.07 -29.42
C TYR A 687 -0.92 -35.72 -30.81
N ASN A 688 -1.85 -36.58 -31.23
CA ASN A 688 -1.89 -37.10 -32.61
C ASN A 688 -2.75 -36.18 -33.52
N ASP A 689 -2.90 -36.54 -34.80
CA ASP A 689 -3.69 -35.77 -35.78
C ASP A 689 -5.16 -35.54 -35.37
N ARG A 690 -5.75 -36.46 -34.60
CA ARG A 690 -7.13 -36.33 -34.13
C ARG A 690 -7.23 -35.32 -33.00
N TYR A 691 -6.34 -35.40 -32.01
CA TYR A 691 -6.24 -34.43 -30.90
C TYR A 691 -6.05 -33.00 -31.43
N TRP A 692 -5.06 -32.77 -32.29
CA TRP A 692 -4.82 -31.46 -32.91
C TRP A 692 -5.97 -30.99 -33.81
N SER A 693 -6.77 -31.90 -34.38
CA SER A 693 -7.94 -31.54 -35.19
C SER A 693 -9.15 -31.06 -34.38
N GLU A 694 -9.26 -31.41 -33.09
CA GLU A 694 -10.38 -30.98 -32.23
C GLU A 694 -10.02 -29.82 -31.29
N LEU A 695 -8.74 -29.67 -30.93
CA LEU A 695 -8.25 -28.50 -30.18
C LEU A 695 -8.62 -27.16 -30.85
N LYS A 696 -8.85 -27.13 -32.17
CA LYS A 696 -9.35 -25.97 -32.93
C LYS A 696 -10.55 -25.26 -32.27
N LEU A 697 -11.42 -26.00 -31.55
CA LEU A 697 -12.64 -25.45 -30.94
C LEU A 697 -12.32 -24.41 -29.84
N TYR A 698 -11.13 -24.50 -29.24
CA TYR A 698 -10.70 -23.58 -28.19
C TYR A 698 -10.46 -22.14 -28.67
N ASP A 699 -10.36 -21.91 -29.99
CA ASP A 699 -10.42 -20.55 -30.53
C ASP A 699 -11.78 -19.90 -30.24
N ASP A 700 -12.88 -20.58 -30.57
CA ASP A 700 -14.23 -20.08 -30.32
C ASP A 700 -14.53 -19.99 -28.81
N TYR A 701 -14.04 -20.96 -28.02
CA TYR A 701 -14.22 -20.99 -26.57
C TYR A 701 -13.53 -19.83 -25.84
N PHE A 702 -12.21 -19.64 -26.04
CA PHE A 702 -11.51 -18.50 -25.45
C PHE A 702 -12.04 -17.17 -25.99
N LYS A 703 -12.45 -17.12 -27.26
CA LYS A 703 -13.08 -15.93 -27.83
C LYS A 703 -14.43 -15.61 -27.18
N ALA A 704 -15.27 -16.60 -26.89
CA ALA A 704 -16.59 -16.36 -26.30
C ALA A 704 -16.50 -15.64 -24.94
N VAL A 705 -15.55 -16.06 -24.08
CA VAL A 705 -15.32 -15.45 -22.76
C VAL A 705 -14.66 -14.07 -22.89
N THR A 706 -13.65 -13.91 -23.74
CA THR A 706 -12.97 -12.61 -23.91
C THR A 706 -13.85 -11.58 -24.62
N ASP A 707 -14.71 -12.00 -25.57
CA ASP A 707 -15.78 -11.16 -26.14
C ASP A 707 -16.76 -10.74 -25.05
N ALA A 708 -17.23 -11.66 -24.19
CA ALA A 708 -18.17 -11.33 -23.11
C ALA A 708 -17.63 -10.25 -22.17
N LEU A 709 -16.36 -10.38 -21.76
CA LEU A 709 -15.67 -9.37 -20.95
C LEU A 709 -15.50 -8.03 -21.69
N LYS A 710 -15.17 -8.06 -22.99
CA LYS A 710 -15.01 -6.86 -23.84
C LYS A 710 -16.36 -6.17 -24.13
N GLU A 711 -17.46 -6.93 -24.18
CA GLU A 711 -18.84 -6.44 -24.31
C GLU A 711 -19.38 -5.83 -23.01
N LYS A 712 -19.09 -6.47 -21.87
CA LYS A 712 -19.45 -5.98 -20.52
C LYS A 712 -18.67 -4.71 -20.13
N GLY A 713 -17.45 -4.58 -20.64
CA GLY A 713 -16.48 -3.53 -20.29
C GLY A 713 -15.40 -4.00 -19.31
N SER A 714 -15.60 -5.15 -18.67
CA SER A 714 -14.77 -5.69 -17.58
C SER A 714 -13.48 -6.41 -18.03
N TYR A 715 -13.08 -6.33 -19.31
CA TYR A 715 -11.86 -7.03 -19.78
C TYR A 715 -10.57 -6.50 -19.17
N ASP A 716 -10.53 -5.21 -18.82
CA ASP A 716 -9.38 -4.63 -18.14
C ASP A 716 -9.39 -4.99 -16.64
N ASP A 717 -10.50 -4.78 -15.93
CA ASP A 717 -10.62 -5.04 -14.48
C ASP A 717 -10.93 -6.51 -14.11
N THR A 718 -10.73 -7.45 -15.04
CA THR A 718 -10.72 -8.90 -14.78
C THR A 718 -9.32 -9.48 -14.95
N LEU A 719 -8.81 -10.17 -13.93
CA LEU A 719 -7.63 -11.03 -14.07
C LEU A 719 -8.08 -12.36 -14.68
N ILE A 720 -7.65 -12.64 -15.90
CA ILE A 720 -7.95 -13.91 -16.58
C ILE A 720 -6.78 -14.86 -16.35
N ILE A 721 -7.04 -16.06 -15.83
CA ILE A 721 -6.05 -17.11 -15.59
C ILE A 721 -6.46 -18.33 -16.42
N ALA A 722 -5.67 -18.70 -17.42
CA ALA A 722 -5.89 -19.87 -18.26
C ALA A 722 -4.84 -20.94 -17.99
N ASN A 723 -5.25 -22.20 -17.83
CA ASN A 723 -4.37 -23.27 -17.39
C ASN A 723 -4.77 -24.64 -17.97
N SER A 724 -3.84 -25.60 -17.96
CA SER A 724 -4.11 -27.03 -18.10
C SER A 724 -3.60 -27.78 -16.86
N ASP A 725 -4.33 -28.82 -16.47
CA ASP A 725 -4.05 -29.64 -15.31
C ASP A 725 -2.95 -30.69 -15.59
N HIS A 726 -2.99 -31.31 -16.76
CA HIS A 726 -1.94 -32.17 -17.30
C HIS A 726 -2.02 -32.27 -18.83
N GLY A 727 -1.01 -32.89 -19.44
CA GLY A 727 -1.12 -33.47 -20.79
C GLY A 727 -1.33 -34.99 -20.72
N GLY A 728 -0.98 -35.72 -21.79
CA GLY A 728 -1.09 -37.18 -21.82
C GLY A 728 -0.21 -37.85 -22.88
N ASN A 729 -0.16 -39.18 -22.88
CA ASN A 729 0.46 -39.98 -23.94
C ASN A 729 -0.26 -41.31 -24.17
N SER A 730 -0.08 -41.90 -25.35
CA SER A 730 -0.86 -43.06 -25.78
C SER A 730 -2.37 -42.72 -25.70
N THR A 731 -3.11 -43.29 -24.73
CA THR A 731 -4.49 -42.93 -24.36
C THR A 731 -4.64 -42.76 -22.84
N ASN A 732 -3.56 -42.40 -22.12
CA ASN A 732 -3.50 -42.25 -20.67
C ASN A 732 -2.70 -41.01 -20.25
N HIS A 733 -2.76 -40.66 -18.97
CA HIS A 733 -1.99 -39.60 -18.32
C HIS A 733 -1.49 -40.10 -16.93
N GLY A 734 -1.09 -39.22 -16.02
CA GLY A 734 -0.65 -39.57 -14.67
C GLY A 734 0.80 -40.05 -14.52
N SER A 735 1.61 -39.98 -15.59
CA SER A 735 3.03 -40.36 -15.57
C SER A 735 3.95 -39.14 -15.45
N SER A 736 5.18 -39.34 -14.95
CA SER A 736 6.21 -38.29 -14.89
C SER A 736 6.93 -38.05 -16.23
N ASP A 737 6.29 -38.37 -17.36
CA ASP A 737 6.82 -38.05 -18.69
C ASP A 737 6.49 -36.60 -19.04
N PRO A 738 7.40 -35.81 -19.66
CA PRO A 738 7.13 -34.42 -20.02
C PRO A 738 5.89 -34.20 -20.89
N SER A 739 5.43 -35.18 -21.67
CA SER A 739 4.15 -35.08 -22.41
C SER A 739 2.92 -34.99 -21.49
N ASN A 740 3.01 -35.51 -20.27
CA ASN A 740 2.00 -35.44 -19.22
C ASN A 740 2.24 -34.25 -18.28
N MET A 741 3.51 -34.00 -17.93
CA MET A 741 3.88 -32.98 -16.94
C MET A 741 3.91 -31.56 -17.49
N ASP A 742 4.22 -31.34 -18.77
CA ASP A 742 4.37 -29.99 -19.31
C ASP A 742 2.99 -29.38 -19.62
N ILE A 743 2.65 -28.30 -18.91
CA ILE A 743 1.39 -27.56 -18.99
C ILE A 743 1.64 -26.10 -19.44
N PHE A 744 0.61 -25.24 -19.37
CA PHE A 744 0.78 -23.79 -19.48
C PHE A 744 0.04 -23.06 -18.34
N ILE A 745 0.50 -21.84 -18.03
CA ILE A 745 -0.25 -20.87 -17.22
C ILE A 745 -0.22 -19.54 -17.97
N GLY A 746 -1.35 -19.11 -18.50
CA GLY A 746 -1.53 -17.85 -19.24
C GLY A 746 -2.31 -16.84 -18.43
N LEU A 747 -1.76 -15.63 -18.26
CA LEU A 747 -2.34 -14.54 -17.49
C LEU A 747 -2.79 -13.39 -18.41
N GLY A 748 -3.99 -12.86 -18.21
CA GLY A 748 -4.58 -11.79 -19.02
C GLY A 748 -5.24 -10.68 -18.19
N GLY A 749 -5.56 -9.56 -18.84
CA GLY A 749 -6.20 -8.38 -18.22
C GLY A 749 -5.29 -7.16 -18.12
N GLN A 750 -5.75 -6.12 -17.42
CA GLN A 750 -5.16 -4.78 -17.42
C GLN A 750 -3.65 -4.75 -17.12
N THR A 751 -3.20 -5.23 -15.96
CA THR A 751 -1.82 -5.04 -15.50
C THR A 751 -0.78 -5.99 -16.13
N ILE A 752 -1.19 -6.98 -16.91
CA ILE A 752 -0.25 -7.99 -17.44
C ILE A 752 0.69 -7.43 -18.53
N ASP A 753 1.97 -7.83 -18.50
CA ASP A 753 2.99 -7.53 -19.53
C ASP A 753 2.73 -8.35 -20.82
N SER A 754 1.75 -7.92 -21.60
CA SER A 754 1.20 -8.62 -22.78
C SER A 754 2.26 -9.08 -23.79
N GLY A 755 2.23 -10.37 -24.16
CA GLY A 755 3.18 -11.02 -25.07
C GLY A 755 4.44 -11.57 -24.40
N LYS A 756 4.54 -11.51 -23.07
CA LYS A 756 5.68 -12.02 -22.30
C LYS A 756 5.64 -13.54 -22.14
N LYS A 757 6.80 -14.18 -22.28
CA LYS A 757 7.01 -15.56 -21.82
C LYS A 757 7.49 -15.52 -20.36
N LEU A 758 6.76 -16.23 -19.49
CA LEU A 758 7.09 -16.42 -18.08
C LEU A 758 7.89 -17.72 -17.89
N ASP A 759 8.55 -17.89 -16.75
CA ASP A 759 9.33 -19.09 -16.44
C ASP A 759 8.90 -19.73 -15.11
N GLY A 760 8.67 -21.05 -15.11
CA GLY A 760 8.23 -21.84 -13.96
C GLY A 760 6.73 -21.87 -13.74
N GLY A 761 6.35 -22.18 -12.49
CA GLY A 761 4.98 -22.33 -12.01
C GLY A 761 4.44 -23.76 -12.04
N ASP A 762 3.44 -24.05 -11.20
CA ASP A 762 2.66 -25.30 -11.24
C ASP A 762 1.17 -25.05 -10.92
N ASN A 763 0.33 -26.09 -10.95
CA ASN A 763 -1.10 -25.92 -10.72
C ASN A 763 -1.45 -25.36 -9.34
N SER A 764 -0.61 -25.51 -8.32
CA SER A 764 -0.88 -24.95 -6.98
C SER A 764 -0.83 -23.41 -6.94
N ASP A 765 -0.17 -22.77 -7.90
CA ASP A 765 -0.09 -21.31 -8.00
C ASP A 765 -1.42 -20.65 -8.37
N ILE A 766 -2.38 -21.40 -8.93
CA ILE A 766 -3.62 -20.85 -9.51
C ILE A 766 -4.48 -20.13 -8.46
N ALA A 767 -4.60 -20.68 -7.24
CA ALA A 767 -5.26 -20.00 -6.12
C ALA A 767 -4.54 -18.70 -5.73
N ALA A 768 -3.22 -18.75 -5.58
CA ALA A 768 -2.42 -17.59 -5.18
C ALA A 768 -2.49 -16.45 -6.22
N LEU A 769 -2.48 -16.78 -7.51
CA LEU A 769 -2.65 -15.83 -8.61
C LEU A 769 -4.04 -15.17 -8.59
N ALA A 770 -5.11 -15.95 -8.34
CA ALA A 770 -6.47 -15.41 -8.25
C ALA A 770 -6.64 -14.47 -7.04
N LEU A 771 -6.19 -14.88 -5.85
CA LEU A 771 -6.26 -14.08 -4.63
C LEU A 771 -5.39 -12.82 -4.72
N TYR A 772 -4.20 -12.90 -5.32
CA TYR A 772 -3.33 -11.75 -5.60
C TYR A 772 -4.02 -10.72 -6.51
N GLY A 773 -4.72 -11.18 -7.57
CA GLY A 773 -5.50 -10.29 -8.43
C GLY A 773 -6.58 -9.52 -7.66
N LEU A 774 -7.31 -10.22 -6.78
CA LEU A 774 -8.39 -9.68 -5.95
C LEU A 774 -7.91 -8.85 -4.74
N ARG A 775 -6.59 -8.78 -4.48
CA ARG A 775 -5.98 -8.18 -3.28
C ARG A 775 -6.48 -8.82 -1.97
N ILE A 776 -6.66 -10.13 -1.98
CA ILE A 776 -7.02 -10.94 -0.81
C ILE A 776 -5.77 -11.70 -0.35
N ASP A 777 -5.46 -11.64 0.95
CA ASP A 777 -4.33 -12.38 1.51
C ASP A 777 -4.58 -13.89 1.42
N LYS A 778 -3.61 -14.65 0.89
CA LYS A 778 -3.71 -16.11 0.86
C LYS A 778 -3.57 -16.71 2.28
N PRO A 779 -4.34 -17.75 2.63
CA PRO A 779 -4.11 -18.52 3.85
C PRO A 779 -2.66 -19.02 3.97
N GLU A 780 -2.09 -19.03 5.19
CA GLU A 780 -0.68 -19.42 5.42
C GLU A 780 -0.33 -20.85 4.95
N THR A 781 -1.35 -21.71 4.80
CA THR A 781 -1.20 -23.09 4.34
C THR A 781 -1.28 -23.26 2.82
N MET A 782 -1.61 -22.21 2.06
CA MET A 782 -1.44 -22.19 0.61
C MET A 782 0.04 -21.95 0.26
N THR A 783 0.74 -22.98 -0.19
CA THR A 783 2.16 -22.92 -0.56
C THR A 783 2.41 -22.44 -2.00
N GLY A 784 1.39 -22.43 -2.86
CA GLY A 784 1.46 -21.85 -4.21
C GLY A 784 1.68 -20.33 -4.16
N GLU A 785 2.32 -19.77 -5.18
CA GLU A 785 2.84 -18.41 -5.20
C GLU A 785 2.53 -17.66 -6.49
N VAL A 786 2.79 -16.35 -6.52
CA VAL A 786 2.92 -15.61 -7.79
C VAL A 786 4.30 -15.91 -8.39
N PHE A 787 4.45 -17.11 -8.97
CA PHE A 787 5.72 -17.73 -9.36
C PHE A 787 6.66 -16.82 -10.19
N ASP A 788 6.09 -16.05 -11.14
CA ASP A 788 6.78 -14.99 -11.86
C ASP A 788 6.03 -13.66 -11.67
N THR A 789 6.37 -12.94 -10.59
CA THR A 789 5.82 -11.61 -10.28
C THR A 789 6.04 -10.60 -11.41
N SER A 790 6.98 -10.85 -12.33
CA SER A 790 7.24 -9.97 -13.47
C SER A 790 6.19 -10.10 -14.58
N ALA A 791 5.22 -11.03 -14.47
CA ALA A 791 4.01 -11.02 -15.28
C ALA A 791 3.20 -9.71 -15.12
N PHE A 792 3.25 -9.10 -13.94
CA PHE A 792 2.49 -7.91 -13.58
C PHE A 792 3.32 -6.64 -13.75
N LEU A 793 2.77 -5.65 -14.45
CA LEU A 793 3.35 -4.32 -14.62
C LEU A 793 3.04 -3.43 -13.43
N THR A 794 4.06 -2.70 -12.95
CA THR A 794 3.81 -1.54 -12.09
C THR A 794 3.07 -0.45 -12.86
N GLN A 795 2.29 0.41 -12.20
CA GLN A 795 1.47 1.40 -12.92
C GLN A 795 2.28 2.38 -13.80
N GLU A 796 3.53 2.64 -13.42
CA GLU A 796 4.48 3.44 -14.23
C GLU A 796 4.96 2.70 -15.49
N GLU A 797 4.98 1.37 -15.49
CA GLU A 797 5.30 0.56 -16.66
C GLU A 797 4.09 0.32 -17.58
N MET A 798 2.85 0.61 -17.16
CA MET A 798 1.64 0.45 -17.98
C MET A 798 1.70 1.17 -19.33
N ALA A 799 2.53 2.22 -19.42
CA ALA A 799 2.86 2.91 -20.67
C ALA A 799 3.41 1.96 -21.77
N LYS A 800 3.99 0.80 -21.41
CA LYS A 800 4.35 -0.29 -22.35
C LYS A 800 3.16 -0.73 -23.21
N LYS A 801 1.96 -0.77 -22.64
CA LYS A 801 0.72 -1.21 -23.31
C LYS A 801 0.13 -0.16 -24.27
N ASN A 802 0.73 1.05 -24.33
CA ASN A 802 0.34 2.14 -25.24
C ASN A 802 -1.17 2.46 -25.22
N ARG A 803 -1.78 2.42 -24.02
CA ARG A 803 -3.21 2.64 -23.81
C ARG A 803 -3.59 4.09 -24.15
N ASP A 804 -4.72 4.28 -24.82
CA ASP A 804 -5.28 5.61 -25.03
C ASP A 804 -6.33 5.90 -23.93
N ILE A 805 -5.84 6.21 -22.73
CA ILE A 805 -6.64 6.56 -21.54
C ILE A 805 -6.07 7.81 -20.84
N GLU A 806 -6.73 8.25 -19.79
CA GLU A 806 -6.27 9.29 -18.86
C GLU A 806 -4.84 9.04 -18.36
N LYS A 807 -4.07 10.13 -18.24
CA LYS A 807 -2.69 10.08 -17.79
C LYS A 807 -2.44 10.97 -16.58
N VAL A 808 -1.81 10.42 -15.55
CA VAL A 808 -1.33 11.16 -14.38
C VAL A 808 0.17 11.38 -14.51
N ILE A 809 0.62 12.61 -14.27
CA ILE A 809 2.05 12.93 -14.12
C ILE A 809 2.29 13.44 -12.71
N PHE A 810 3.22 12.80 -12.01
CA PHE A 810 3.80 13.32 -10.77
C PHE A 810 5.14 13.98 -11.08
N GLU A 811 5.20 15.30 -10.94
CA GLU A 811 6.41 16.10 -11.19
C GLU A 811 7.02 16.55 -9.86
N ARG A 812 8.13 15.91 -9.46
CA ARG A 812 8.86 16.21 -8.22
C ARG A 812 10.03 17.15 -8.48
N ALA A 813 10.17 18.21 -7.69
CA ALA A 813 11.28 19.15 -7.81
C ALA A 813 11.48 19.97 -6.53
N GLY A 814 12.73 20.18 -6.13
CA GLY A 814 13.02 20.89 -4.87
C GLY A 814 12.34 20.16 -3.70
N THR A 815 11.54 20.88 -2.91
CA THR A 815 10.80 20.33 -1.75
C THR A 815 9.30 20.07 -2.06
N TYR A 816 8.93 19.81 -3.32
CA TYR A 816 7.52 19.63 -3.70
C TYR A 816 7.33 18.58 -4.79
N GLY A 817 6.11 18.04 -4.86
CA GLY A 817 5.60 17.19 -5.93
C GLY A 817 4.26 17.72 -6.45
N ILE A 818 4.05 17.69 -7.77
CA ILE A 818 2.84 18.21 -8.42
C ILE A 818 2.16 17.08 -9.18
N LEU A 819 0.92 16.76 -8.81
CA LEU A 819 0.05 15.86 -9.56
C LEU A 819 -0.70 16.63 -10.65
N LYS A 820 -0.57 16.17 -11.89
CA LYS A 820 -1.17 16.74 -13.11
C LYS A 820 -2.01 15.67 -13.82
N LEU A 821 -3.07 16.08 -14.50
CA LEU A 821 -3.97 15.18 -15.24
C LEU A 821 -4.01 15.56 -16.73
N GLU A 822 -3.52 14.66 -17.58
CA GLU A 822 -3.46 14.78 -19.04
C GLU A 822 -4.31 13.69 -19.73
N ASN A 823 -4.45 13.76 -21.06
CA ASN A 823 -5.33 12.92 -21.89
C ASN A 823 -6.76 12.74 -21.32
N GLN A 824 -7.38 13.84 -20.90
CA GLN A 824 -8.69 13.81 -20.22
C GLN A 824 -9.81 13.39 -21.18
N LYS A 825 -10.36 12.18 -21.01
CA LYS A 825 -11.47 11.64 -21.81
C LYS A 825 -12.80 11.67 -21.06
N SER A 826 -12.76 11.35 -19.78
CA SER A 826 -13.88 11.18 -18.86
C SER A 826 -13.98 12.35 -17.89
N GLN A 827 -15.10 12.45 -17.19
CA GLN A 827 -15.31 13.49 -16.18
C GLN A 827 -14.78 13.05 -14.80
N THR A 828 -13.47 13.10 -14.60
CA THR A 828 -12.81 12.85 -13.31
C THR A 828 -13.41 13.70 -12.17
N ARG A 829 -13.81 13.06 -11.08
CA ARG A 829 -14.34 13.67 -9.85
C ARG A 829 -13.60 13.24 -8.59
N VAL A 830 -12.85 12.15 -8.62
CA VAL A 830 -11.98 11.71 -7.52
C VAL A 830 -10.62 11.31 -8.06
N ILE A 831 -9.59 11.51 -7.24
CA ILE A 831 -8.39 10.68 -7.29
C ILE A 831 -8.23 9.97 -5.94
N ASP A 832 -7.75 8.74 -5.96
CA ASP A 832 -7.19 8.06 -4.79
C ASP A 832 -5.78 7.59 -5.13
N ALA A 833 -4.78 7.95 -4.32
CA ALA A 833 -3.37 7.79 -4.67
C ALA A 833 -2.53 7.27 -3.50
N VAL A 834 -1.64 6.33 -3.79
CA VAL A 834 -0.60 5.81 -2.89
C VAL A 834 0.76 6.38 -3.33
N ILE A 835 1.40 7.14 -2.44
CA ILE A 835 2.61 7.92 -2.75
C ILE A 835 3.74 7.52 -1.80
N ASP A 836 4.78 6.87 -2.34
CA ASP A 836 6.01 6.57 -1.62
C ASP A 836 6.70 7.87 -1.19
N LEU A 837 6.97 8.01 0.11
CA LEU A 837 7.57 9.23 0.66
C LEU A 837 9.10 9.15 0.80
N ASP A 838 9.73 7.98 0.63
CA ASP A 838 11.17 7.75 0.89
C ASP A 838 11.62 8.21 2.30
N GLY A 839 10.69 8.24 3.27
CA GLY A 839 10.91 8.78 4.61
C GLY A 839 10.99 10.31 4.68
N ALA A 840 10.51 11.05 3.67
CA ALA A 840 10.19 12.48 3.78
C ALA A 840 8.85 12.68 4.51
N ILE A 841 8.63 13.88 5.07
CA ILE A 841 7.40 14.22 5.79
C ILE A 841 6.58 15.21 4.96
N VAL A 842 5.27 14.96 4.84
CA VAL A 842 4.33 15.86 4.15
C VAL A 842 4.08 17.08 5.03
N ALA A 843 4.58 18.24 4.61
CA ALA A 843 4.47 19.51 5.33
C ALA A 843 3.19 20.30 4.97
N LYS A 844 2.66 20.11 3.76
CA LYS A 844 1.38 20.70 3.29
C LYS A 844 0.91 20.02 2.00
N ILE A 845 -0.39 19.83 1.84
CA ILE A 845 -1.04 19.57 0.54
C ILE A 845 -1.89 20.78 0.12
N ASP A 846 -1.86 21.12 -1.17
CA ASP A 846 -2.77 22.05 -1.84
C ASP A 846 -3.51 21.29 -2.94
N ALA A 847 -4.79 20.99 -2.70
CA ALA A 847 -5.65 20.17 -3.55
C ALA A 847 -6.25 20.89 -4.78
N LYS A 848 -5.74 22.08 -5.13
CA LYS A 848 -6.06 22.80 -6.39
C LYS A 848 -7.55 23.04 -6.70
N GLY A 849 -8.39 23.07 -5.67
CA GLY A 849 -9.84 23.27 -5.78
C GLY A 849 -10.69 22.02 -5.49
N GLY A 850 -10.04 20.87 -5.32
CA GLY A 850 -10.64 19.70 -4.68
C GLY A 850 -10.68 19.80 -3.16
N THR A 851 -11.44 18.91 -2.54
CA THR A 851 -11.52 18.67 -1.10
C THR A 851 -10.74 17.40 -0.78
N ILE A 852 -9.76 17.47 0.12
CA ILE A 852 -9.07 16.29 0.64
C ILE A 852 -10.06 15.56 1.54
N LEU A 853 -10.24 14.26 1.32
CA LEU A 853 -11.10 13.39 2.13
C LEU A 853 -10.24 12.51 3.04
N ARG A 854 -9.22 11.86 2.48
CA ARG A 854 -8.26 11.00 3.20
C ARG A 854 -6.82 11.50 3.02
N GLN A 855 -5.98 11.41 4.05
CA GLN A 855 -4.61 11.93 4.00
C GLN A 855 -3.61 11.20 4.94
N ASP A 856 -3.75 9.89 5.05
CA ASP A 856 -3.03 9.07 6.04
C ASP A 856 -1.61 8.73 5.61
N THR A 857 -0.72 8.53 6.59
CA THR A 857 0.67 8.13 6.34
C THR A 857 0.99 6.88 7.13
N GLU A 858 1.23 5.79 6.41
CA GLU A 858 1.41 4.44 6.92
C GLU A 858 2.58 3.77 6.20
N ASN A 859 3.45 3.05 6.92
CA ASN A 859 4.60 2.30 6.37
C ASN A 859 5.54 3.09 5.42
N GLY A 860 5.52 4.43 5.48
CA GLY A 860 6.32 5.30 4.61
C GLY A 860 5.63 5.75 3.31
N GLN A 861 4.35 5.40 3.14
CA GLN A 861 3.48 5.83 2.04
C GLN A 861 2.40 6.80 2.53
N LEU A 862 2.01 7.73 1.67
CA LEU A 862 0.82 8.59 1.85
C LEU A 862 -0.34 8.00 1.04
N LYS A 863 -1.47 7.71 1.71
CA LYS A 863 -2.78 7.44 1.09
C LYS A 863 -3.52 8.78 0.98
N LEU A 864 -3.84 9.21 -0.25
CA LEU A 864 -4.38 10.54 -0.54
C LEU A 864 -5.61 10.47 -1.44
N THR A 865 -6.79 10.73 -0.88
CA THR A 865 -8.06 10.78 -1.62
C THR A 865 -8.56 12.22 -1.72
N ILE A 866 -8.83 12.70 -2.93
CA ILE A 866 -9.29 14.08 -3.19
C ILE A 866 -10.51 14.06 -4.12
N SER A 867 -11.60 14.71 -3.72
CA SER A 867 -12.81 14.87 -4.52
C SER A 867 -12.98 16.29 -5.09
N TYR A 868 -13.47 16.40 -6.32
CA TYR A 868 -13.57 17.64 -7.10
C TYR A 868 -15.00 17.83 -7.63
N ASN A 869 -15.58 19.01 -7.42
CA ASN A 869 -16.93 19.35 -7.90
C ASN A 869 -17.02 19.57 -9.43
N SER A 870 -15.88 19.57 -10.13
CA SER A 870 -15.76 19.82 -11.57
C SER A 870 -14.41 19.31 -12.07
N GLN A 871 -14.25 19.12 -13.39
CA GLN A 871 -13.03 18.58 -13.99
C GLN A 871 -11.75 19.33 -13.55
N PRO A 872 -10.78 18.67 -12.91
CA PRO A 872 -9.52 19.30 -12.53
C PRO A 872 -8.54 19.40 -13.71
N THR A 873 -7.84 20.54 -13.82
CA THR A 873 -6.71 20.72 -14.75
C THR A 873 -5.35 20.57 -14.07
N ALA A 874 -5.31 20.64 -12.74
CA ALA A 874 -4.20 20.23 -11.89
C ALA A 874 -4.82 19.56 -10.65
N LEU A 875 -4.17 18.51 -10.14
CA LEU A 875 -4.74 17.66 -9.09
C LEU A 875 -4.32 18.14 -7.70
N ALA A 876 -3.01 18.14 -7.42
CA ALA A 876 -2.48 18.59 -6.13
C ALA A 876 -1.04 19.12 -6.24
N LYS A 877 -0.65 19.97 -5.28
CA LYS A 877 0.74 20.36 -5.00
C LYS A 877 1.08 19.93 -3.57
N ILE A 878 1.86 18.87 -3.44
CA ILE A 878 2.37 18.32 -2.18
C ILE A 878 3.69 19.02 -1.86
N THR A 879 3.86 19.46 -0.62
CA THR A 879 5.08 20.09 -0.10
C THR A 879 5.66 19.19 0.98
N PHE A 880 6.94 18.87 0.85
CA PHE A 880 7.69 18.02 1.78
C PHE A 880 8.58 18.86 2.71
N ASP A 881 8.98 18.30 3.85
CA ASP A 881 9.91 18.89 4.82
C ASP A 881 11.31 19.12 4.24
N ARG A 882 11.70 18.28 3.29
CA ARG A 882 13.05 18.18 2.69
C ARG A 882 12.98 18.06 1.17
N PRO A 883 14.11 18.19 0.44
CA PRO A 883 14.13 17.97 -1.00
C PRO A 883 13.76 16.53 -1.38
N THR A 884 12.97 16.37 -2.45
CA THR A 884 12.52 15.07 -2.97
C THR A 884 13.68 14.30 -3.60
N THR A 885 13.78 13.01 -3.28
CA THR A 885 14.63 12.04 -4.01
C THR A 885 13.86 11.47 -5.21
N GLU A 886 14.53 10.64 -6.03
CA GLU A 886 13.85 9.91 -7.11
C GLU A 886 12.95 8.76 -6.62
N ASN A 887 13.08 8.38 -5.35
CA ASN A 887 12.22 7.42 -4.67
C ASN A 887 10.91 8.05 -4.17
N VAL A 888 10.83 9.38 -4.05
CA VAL A 888 9.55 10.06 -3.79
C VAL A 888 8.72 9.98 -5.07
N LYS A 889 7.72 9.11 -5.10
CA LYS A 889 6.96 8.77 -6.31
C LYS A 889 5.51 8.42 -5.99
N VAL A 890 4.62 8.54 -6.95
CA VAL A 890 3.35 7.80 -6.90
C VAL A 890 3.68 6.33 -7.21
N GLY A 891 3.22 5.42 -6.35
CA GLY A 891 3.23 3.98 -6.62
C GLY A 891 1.99 3.57 -7.41
N GLU A 892 0.82 3.98 -6.90
CA GLU A 892 -0.49 3.69 -7.48
C GLU A 892 -1.42 4.93 -7.45
N ILE A 893 -2.29 5.08 -8.44
CA ILE A 893 -3.36 6.08 -8.47
C ILE A 893 -4.58 5.60 -9.28
N MET A 894 -5.76 5.65 -8.67
CA MET A 894 -7.05 5.42 -9.30
C MET A 894 -7.76 6.76 -9.52
N LEU A 895 -8.42 6.92 -10.67
CA LEU A 895 -9.32 8.05 -10.95
C LEU A 895 -10.77 7.58 -10.86
N GLY A 896 -11.62 8.30 -10.12
CA GLY A 896 -13.07 8.08 -10.10
C GLY A 896 -13.79 9.09 -11.00
N THR A 897 -14.67 8.64 -11.87
CA THR A 897 -15.44 9.51 -12.78
C THR A 897 -16.80 9.95 -12.21
N GLN A 898 -17.42 10.96 -12.83
CA GLN A 898 -18.76 11.44 -12.46
C GLN A 898 -19.85 10.36 -12.61
N ASP A 899 -19.64 9.42 -13.51
CA ASP A 899 -20.48 8.24 -13.76
C ASP A 899 -20.03 7.00 -12.96
N GLY A 900 -19.17 7.18 -11.94
CA GLY A 900 -18.85 6.14 -10.97
C GLY A 900 -17.87 5.06 -11.43
N ARG A 901 -17.08 5.30 -12.49
CA ARG A 901 -16.10 4.33 -13.00
C ARG A 901 -14.69 4.64 -12.51
N GLU A 902 -13.96 3.58 -12.20
CA GLU A 902 -12.51 3.52 -11.98
C GLU A 902 -11.77 3.68 -13.30
N ILE A 903 -10.67 4.43 -13.28
CA ILE A 903 -9.68 4.44 -14.35
C ILE A 903 -8.30 4.33 -13.73
N TYR A 904 -7.68 3.16 -13.87
CA TYR A 904 -6.29 2.90 -13.48
C TYR A 904 -5.36 3.52 -14.52
N ALA A 905 -5.21 4.84 -14.40
CA ALA A 905 -4.58 5.74 -15.36
C ALA A 905 -3.15 5.32 -15.75
N ASP A 906 -2.67 5.80 -16.89
CA ASP A 906 -1.24 5.72 -17.19
C ASP A 906 -0.48 6.68 -16.26
N LEU A 907 0.55 6.19 -15.57
CA LEU A 907 1.33 6.97 -14.60
C LEU A 907 2.71 7.35 -15.17
N THR A 908 3.27 8.48 -14.75
CA THR A 908 4.69 8.79 -14.97
C THR A 908 5.24 9.69 -13.84
N ASN A 909 6.29 9.21 -13.18
CA ASN A 909 7.04 9.95 -12.18
C ASN A 909 8.21 10.69 -12.84
N THR A 910 8.20 12.03 -12.78
CA THR A 910 9.11 12.89 -13.54
C THR A 910 9.92 13.80 -12.64
N GLN A 911 11.21 13.96 -12.96
CA GLN A 911 12.07 14.94 -12.30
C GLN A 911 11.87 16.32 -12.91
N GLY A 912 11.09 17.16 -12.23
CA GLY A 912 10.87 18.56 -12.61
C GLY A 912 12.09 19.45 -12.33
N VAL A 913 12.06 20.66 -12.90
CA VAL A 913 13.04 21.71 -12.58
C VAL A 913 12.66 22.37 -11.25
N PRO A 914 13.58 22.52 -10.28
CA PRO A 914 13.29 23.20 -9.02
C PRO A 914 12.78 24.63 -9.21
N GLY A 915 11.76 24.98 -8.42
CA GLY A 915 11.20 26.33 -8.35
C GLY A 915 12.28 27.37 -8.02
N ALA A 916 12.11 28.58 -8.55
CA ALA A 916 13.19 29.56 -8.59
C ALA A 916 13.72 29.97 -7.20
N ASP A 917 15.04 30.13 -7.09
CA ASP A 917 15.69 30.63 -5.88
C ASP A 917 15.31 32.09 -5.61
N MET A 918 14.26 32.27 -4.83
CA MET A 918 13.83 33.57 -4.35
C MET A 918 14.78 34.16 -3.29
N THR A 919 15.76 33.42 -2.76
CA THR A 919 16.62 33.86 -1.63
C THR A 919 17.32 35.18 -1.95
N ASN A 920 17.92 35.28 -3.13
CA ASN A 920 18.63 36.48 -3.56
C ASN A 920 17.68 37.67 -3.82
N LEU A 921 16.50 37.41 -4.38
CA LEU A 921 15.47 38.43 -4.62
C LEU A 921 14.86 38.94 -3.31
N ASN A 922 14.46 38.05 -2.40
CA ASN A 922 13.86 38.37 -1.10
C ASN A 922 14.82 39.11 -0.16
N ASN A 923 16.09 38.66 -0.09
CA ASN A 923 17.12 39.39 0.65
C ASN A 923 17.31 40.81 0.09
N ARG A 924 17.25 40.98 -1.23
CA ARG A 924 17.41 42.28 -1.89
C ARG A 924 16.20 43.20 -1.68
N ILE A 925 14.97 42.67 -1.79
CA ILE A 925 13.73 43.39 -1.46
C ILE A 925 13.74 43.86 0.00
N THR A 926 14.18 43.00 0.92
CA THR A 926 14.24 43.27 2.37
C THR A 926 15.28 44.34 2.71
N ALA A 927 16.44 44.32 2.05
CA ALA A 927 17.48 45.33 2.21
C ALA A 927 17.04 46.70 1.65
N LEU A 928 16.39 46.71 0.48
CA LEU A 928 16.08 47.94 -0.27
C LEU A 928 14.75 48.60 0.13
N SER A 929 13.78 47.86 0.70
CA SER A 929 12.52 48.42 1.20
C SER A 929 12.68 49.39 2.40
N LYS A 930 13.92 49.57 2.91
CA LYS A 930 14.26 50.49 4.02
C LYS A 930 14.73 51.87 3.55
N LEU A 931 14.83 52.11 2.24
CA LEU A 931 15.25 53.40 1.67
C LEU A 931 14.11 54.43 1.70
N GLN A 932 14.46 55.73 1.76
CA GLN A 932 13.51 56.83 1.77
C GLN A 932 13.70 57.75 0.55
N SER A 933 12.58 58.15 -0.06
CA SER A 933 12.54 58.99 -1.27
C SER A 933 13.20 60.36 -1.11
N SER A 934 13.20 60.91 0.11
CA SER A 934 13.78 62.21 0.46
C SER A 934 15.30 62.32 0.23
N GLY A 935 16.03 61.20 0.06
CA GLY A 935 17.46 61.19 -0.22
C GLY A 935 17.84 61.38 -1.70
N TYR A 936 16.87 61.32 -2.62
CA TYR A 936 17.12 61.05 -4.04
C TYR A 936 16.31 61.98 -4.96
N THR A 937 16.72 62.10 -6.23
CA THR A 937 15.94 62.86 -7.22
C THR A 937 14.65 62.11 -7.56
N LYS A 938 13.53 62.84 -7.68
CA LYS A 938 12.20 62.28 -7.93
C LYS A 938 12.17 61.32 -9.14
N ALA A 939 12.83 61.69 -10.23
CA ALA A 939 12.93 60.87 -11.44
C ALA A 939 13.63 59.52 -11.19
N SER A 940 14.76 59.52 -10.48
CA SER A 940 15.46 58.26 -10.14
C SER A 940 14.68 57.41 -9.13
N TRP A 941 13.93 58.04 -8.23
CA TRP A 941 13.12 57.31 -7.25
C TRP A 941 11.97 56.54 -7.91
N THR A 942 11.24 57.15 -8.85
CA THR A 942 10.11 56.47 -9.53
C THR A 942 10.54 55.21 -10.29
N VAL A 943 11.74 55.19 -10.89
CA VAL A 943 12.28 53.99 -11.56
C VAL A 943 12.60 52.88 -10.54
N PHE A 944 13.21 53.24 -9.41
CA PHE A 944 13.48 52.32 -8.30
C PHE A 944 12.20 51.76 -7.65
N GLU A 945 11.19 52.60 -7.45
CA GLU A 945 9.90 52.25 -6.87
C GLU A 945 9.11 51.29 -7.77
N ALA A 946 9.14 51.51 -9.09
CA ALA A 946 8.57 50.58 -10.07
C ALA A 946 9.28 49.22 -10.07
N ALA A 947 10.62 49.21 -10.08
CA ALA A 947 11.39 47.96 -10.04
C ALA A 947 11.22 47.19 -8.71
N LEU A 948 11.07 47.90 -7.59
CA LEU A 948 10.77 47.29 -6.28
C LEU A 948 9.34 46.73 -6.21
N LYS A 949 8.37 47.34 -6.92
CA LYS A 949 7.02 46.78 -7.08
C LYS A 949 7.04 45.54 -7.97
N GLU A 950 7.74 45.57 -9.09
CA GLU A 950 7.90 44.40 -9.98
C GLU A 950 8.53 43.23 -9.22
N ALA A 951 9.66 43.46 -8.55
CA ALA A 951 10.33 42.47 -7.73
C ALA A 951 9.43 41.84 -6.65
N LYS A 952 8.57 42.62 -6.00
CA LYS A 952 7.59 42.11 -5.01
C LYS A 952 6.46 41.29 -5.62
N LEU A 953 6.07 41.57 -6.86
CA LEU A 953 5.09 40.74 -7.58
C LEU A 953 5.72 39.43 -8.04
N THR A 954 6.95 39.46 -8.57
CA THR A 954 7.70 38.24 -8.91
C THR A 954 7.94 37.35 -7.70
N ALA A 955 8.35 37.92 -6.56
CA ALA A 955 8.57 37.19 -5.32
C ALA A 955 7.29 36.68 -4.63
N ALA A 956 6.11 37.09 -5.09
CA ALA A 956 4.81 36.62 -4.62
C ALA A 956 4.13 35.64 -5.59
N ASN A 957 4.78 35.30 -6.71
CA ASN A 957 4.33 34.27 -7.64
C ASN A 957 5.09 32.97 -7.37
N GLU A 958 4.41 31.96 -6.84
CA GLU A 958 5.01 30.64 -6.56
C GLU A 958 5.52 29.93 -7.83
N ASP A 959 4.91 30.20 -8.98
CA ASP A 959 5.20 29.54 -10.26
C ASP A 959 6.13 30.40 -11.15
N ALA A 960 6.91 31.31 -10.54
CA ALA A 960 7.84 32.18 -11.26
C ALA A 960 9.10 31.42 -11.70
N ALA A 961 9.34 31.36 -13.01
CA ALA A 961 10.57 30.78 -13.56
C ALA A 961 11.84 31.58 -13.17
N GLN A 962 12.97 30.90 -13.01
CA GLN A 962 14.24 31.49 -12.53
C GLN A 962 14.68 32.69 -13.36
N ASN A 963 14.52 32.64 -14.69
CA ASN A 963 14.85 33.76 -15.58
C ASN A 963 14.08 35.06 -15.25
N SER A 964 12.88 34.94 -14.67
CA SER A 964 12.04 36.07 -14.27
C SER A 964 12.43 36.59 -12.89
N VAL A 965 12.82 35.70 -11.98
CA VAL A 965 13.42 36.05 -10.68
C VAL A 965 14.76 36.78 -10.86
N ASP A 966 15.64 36.25 -11.73
CA ASP A 966 16.91 36.86 -12.09
C ASP A 966 16.73 38.21 -12.79
N SER A 967 15.76 38.30 -13.71
CA SER A 967 15.39 39.55 -14.39
C SER A 967 14.86 40.60 -13.41
N ALA A 968 13.98 40.22 -12.49
CA ALA A 968 13.47 41.11 -11.45
C ALA A 968 14.58 41.57 -10.49
N LEU A 969 15.47 40.67 -10.08
CA LEU A 969 16.66 40.97 -9.28
C LEU A 969 17.62 41.91 -10.02
N ALA A 970 17.88 41.67 -11.30
CA ALA A 970 18.73 42.50 -12.16
C ALA A 970 18.14 43.91 -12.35
N LYS A 971 16.83 44.01 -12.62
CA LYS A 971 16.10 45.30 -12.71
C LYS A 971 16.15 46.06 -11.39
N LEU A 972 15.85 45.41 -10.27
CA LEU A 972 15.93 46.02 -8.94
C LEU A 972 17.36 46.49 -8.60
N ASN A 973 18.37 45.72 -9.00
CA ASN A 973 19.78 46.09 -8.86
C ASN A 973 20.16 47.29 -9.73
N ALA A 974 19.77 47.30 -11.01
CA ALA A 974 20.05 48.39 -11.93
C ALA A 974 19.33 49.69 -11.51
N ALA A 975 18.07 49.60 -11.08
CA ALA A 975 17.31 50.74 -10.59
C ALA A 975 17.87 51.28 -9.26
N PHE A 976 18.35 50.40 -8.35
CA PHE A 976 19.07 50.81 -7.15
C PHE A 976 20.42 51.50 -7.47
N GLN A 977 21.17 51.02 -8.47
CA GLN A 977 22.38 51.71 -8.95
C GLN A 977 22.06 53.06 -9.63
N GLY A 978 20.90 53.16 -10.29
CA GLY A 978 20.38 54.38 -10.91
C GLY A 978 19.85 55.44 -9.94
N LEU A 979 19.82 55.18 -8.63
CA LEU A 979 19.36 56.13 -7.62
C LEU A 979 20.30 57.34 -7.48
N VAL A 980 19.91 58.48 -8.07
CA VAL A 980 20.67 59.73 -8.03
C VAL A 980 20.42 60.45 -6.70
N ARG A 981 21.41 60.45 -5.80
CA ARG A 981 21.37 61.18 -4.53
C ARG A 981 21.34 62.70 -4.74
N LEU A 982 20.60 63.41 -3.89
CA LEU A 982 20.62 64.89 -3.85
C LEU A 982 21.97 65.41 -3.32
N ALA A 983 22.54 66.42 -3.98
CA ALA A 983 23.87 66.96 -3.63
C ALA A 983 23.89 67.71 -2.30
N ASN A 984 24.89 67.46 -1.45
CA ASN A 984 24.99 68.03 -0.11
C ASN A 984 25.63 69.43 -0.14
N LYS A 985 24.77 70.46 -0.22
CA LYS A 985 25.17 71.87 -0.34
C LYS A 985 25.65 72.51 0.97
N THR A 986 25.56 71.81 2.10
CA THR A 986 25.84 72.35 3.46
C THR A 986 27.22 73.03 3.57
N VAL A 987 28.27 72.37 3.09
CA VAL A 987 29.65 72.86 3.19
C VAL A 987 29.91 74.04 2.22
N LEU A 988 29.25 74.05 1.05
CA LEU A 988 29.30 75.18 0.12
C LEU A 988 28.68 76.43 0.78
N ASN A 989 27.53 76.27 1.44
CA ASN A 989 26.82 77.37 2.08
C ASN A 989 27.60 77.95 3.27
N GLN A 990 28.24 77.09 4.08
CA GLN A 990 29.17 77.52 5.14
C GLN A 990 30.35 78.33 4.58
N LYS A 991 30.92 77.91 3.43
CA LYS A 991 32.02 78.63 2.77
C LYS A 991 31.57 79.96 2.16
N ILE A 992 30.38 80.04 1.56
CA ILE A 992 29.77 81.29 1.07
C ILE A 992 29.63 82.31 2.21
N THR A 993 29.07 81.89 3.35
CA THR A 993 28.92 82.75 4.54
C THR A 993 30.27 83.19 5.08
N SER A 994 31.26 82.28 5.15
CA SER A 994 32.61 82.58 5.62
C SER A 994 33.34 83.58 4.71
N ALA A 995 33.25 83.42 3.40
CA ALA A 995 33.88 84.29 2.41
C ALA A 995 33.28 85.71 2.42
N ALA A 996 31.97 85.83 2.62
CA ALA A 996 31.27 87.11 2.66
C ALA A 996 31.66 87.99 3.88
N GLY A 997 32.22 87.41 4.95
CA GLY A 997 32.62 88.13 6.17
C GLY A 997 33.98 88.82 6.13
N ILE A 998 34.76 88.67 5.06
CA ILE A 998 36.13 89.20 4.95
C ILE A 998 36.10 90.73 4.72
N LYS A 999 37.12 91.46 5.19
CA LYS A 999 37.15 92.95 5.14
C LYS A 999 38.26 93.49 4.23
N GLN A 1000 37.86 94.17 3.15
CA GLN A 1000 38.72 94.71 2.07
C GLN A 1000 40.01 95.40 2.56
N GLY A 1001 39.91 96.30 3.55
CA GLY A 1001 40.98 97.23 3.90
C GLY A 1001 42.34 96.61 4.24
N ASN A 1002 42.36 95.35 4.69
CA ASN A 1002 43.58 94.61 5.03
C ASN A 1002 44.37 94.08 3.82
N TYR A 1003 43.72 93.94 2.66
CA TYR A 1003 44.20 93.21 1.49
C TYR A 1003 44.51 94.14 0.30
N THR A 1004 45.08 93.60 -0.79
CA THR A 1004 45.24 94.31 -2.06
C THR A 1004 43.98 94.22 -2.90
N ASP A 1005 43.65 95.30 -3.60
CA ASP A 1005 42.37 95.48 -4.28
C ASP A 1005 42.19 94.53 -5.48
N SER A 1006 43.27 94.11 -6.13
CA SER A 1006 43.27 93.05 -7.15
C SER A 1006 42.81 91.70 -6.60
N SER A 1007 43.40 91.25 -5.47
CA SER A 1007 43.02 89.98 -4.84
C SER A 1007 41.60 90.02 -4.26
N TRP A 1008 41.14 91.21 -3.85
CA TRP A 1008 39.78 91.43 -3.37
C TRP A 1008 38.73 91.25 -4.47
N LYS A 1009 39.01 91.71 -5.70
CA LYS A 1009 38.04 91.59 -6.81
C LYS A 1009 37.79 90.14 -7.23
N SER A 1010 38.83 89.30 -7.27
CA SER A 1010 38.69 87.87 -7.59
C SER A 1010 37.76 87.13 -6.62
N LEU A 1011 37.78 87.49 -5.33
CA LEU A 1011 36.89 86.90 -4.33
C LEU A 1011 35.41 87.21 -4.59
N GLN A 1012 35.08 88.44 -5.00
CA GLN A 1012 33.70 88.84 -5.26
C GLN A 1012 33.05 87.99 -6.36
N ASN A 1013 33.78 87.75 -7.46
CA ASN A 1013 33.26 87.00 -8.61
C ASN A 1013 32.99 85.52 -8.24
N ALA A 1014 33.90 84.88 -7.48
CA ALA A 1014 33.71 83.50 -7.03
C ALA A 1014 32.55 83.35 -6.02
N LEU A 1015 32.32 84.38 -5.19
CA LEU A 1015 31.17 84.45 -4.27
C LEU A 1015 29.82 84.46 -5.00
N ALA A 1016 29.73 85.16 -6.13
CA ALA A 1016 28.52 85.21 -6.94
C ALA A 1016 28.21 83.86 -7.60
N ALA A 1017 29.20 83.24 -8.24
CA ALA A 1017 29.06 81.94 -8.88
C ALA A 1017 28.64 80.84 -7.87
N ALA A 1018 29.26 80.82 -6.68
CA ALA A 1018 28.94 79.85 -5.64
C ALA A 1018 27.48 79.95 -5.13
N ARG A 1019 26.93 81.17 -5.05
CA ARG A 1019 25.53 81.38 -4.64
C ARG A 1019 24.52 80.81 -5.64
N SER A 1020 24.78 80.95 -6.94
CA SER A 1020 23.91 80.39 -7.99
C SER A 1020 23.76 78.85 -7.86
N VAL A 1021 24.88 78.15 -7.63
CA VAL A 1021 24.90 76.69 -7.44
C VAL A 1021 24.20 76.24 -6.15
N SER A 1022 24.18 77.09 -5.11
CA SER A 1022 23.42 76.83 -3.87
C SER A 1022 21.90 76.90 -4.06
N SER A 1023 21.40 77.77 -4.93
CA SER A 1023 19.95 78.02 -5.11
C SER A 1023 19.28 77.08 -6.12
N LYS A 1024 20.04 76.43 -7.00
CA LYS A 1024 19.53 75.40 -7.92
C LYS A 1024 19.04 74.19 -7.11
N GLU A 1025 17.85 73.67 -7.43
CA GLU A 1025 17.23 72.55 -6.70
C GLU A 1025 18.01 71.24 -6.94
N ASN A 1026 18.03 70.78 -8.20
CA ASN A 1026 18.77 69.59 -8.63
C ASN A 1026 20.20 69.93 -9.10
N SER A 1027 21.02 70.51 -8.21
CA SER A 1027 22.47 70.67 -8.48
C SER A 1027 23.16 69.32 -8.45
N ALA A 1028 24.02 69.03 -9.42
CA ALA A 1028 24.91 67.87 -9.37
C ALA A 1028 26.03 68.11 -8.34
N GLN A 1029 26.51 67.04 -7.68
CA GLN A 1029 27.58 67.18 -6.67
C GLN A 1029 28.86 67.79 -7.27
N SER A 1030 29.17 67.50 -8.54
CA SER A 1030 30.28 68.12 -9.29
C SER A 1030 30.12 69.63 -9.49
N GLU A 1031 28.90 70.17 -9.60
CA GLU A 1031 28.67 71.62 -9.63
C GLU A 1031 28.97 72.23 -8.25
N VAL A 1032 28.49 71.59 -7.18
CA VAL A 1032 28.71 72.00 -5.79
C VAL A 1032 30.21 72.01 -5.45
N ASP A 1033 30.93 70.97 -5.84
CA ASP A 1033 32.37 70.82 -5.57
C ASP A 1033 33.21 71.81 -6.40
N ASN A 1034 32.86 72.04 -7.68
CA ASN A 1034 33.54 73.05 -8.50
C ASN A 1034 33.31 74.47 -7.98
N ALA A 1035 32.08 74.81 -7.57
CA ALA A 1035 31.78 76.07 -6.90
C ALA A 1035 32.58 76.22 -5.59
N MET A 1036 32.67 75.15 -4.80
CA MET A 1036 33.42 75.12 -3.55
C MET A 1036 34.93 75.31 -3.77
N LYS A 1037 35.49 74.69 -4.81
CA LYS A 1037 36.89 74.79 -5.23
C LYS A 1037 37.23 76.19 -5.72
N ALA A 1038 36.41 76.76 -6.61
CA ALA A 1038 36.58 78.13 -7.11
C ALA A 1038 36.56 79.17 -5.98
N LEU A 1039 35.58 79.07 -5.06
CA LEU A 1039 35.47 79.95 -3.91
C LEU A 1039 36.64 79.79 -2.94
N THR A 1040 37.06 78.55 -2.65
CA THR A 1040 38.20 78.27 -1.76
C THR A 1040 39.51 78.82 -2.34
N ASN A 1041 39.73 78.71 -3.65
CA ASN A 1041 40.89 79.28 -4.33
C ASN A 1041 40.88 80.81 -4.26
N ALA A 1042 39.75 81.45 -4.52
CA ALA A 1042 39.64 82.90 -4.49
C ALA A 1042 39.84 83.51 -3.08
N VAL A 1043 39.42 82.81 -2.02
CA VAL A 1043 39.76 83.15 -0.63
C VAL A 1043 41.26 82.96 -0.35
N SER A 1044 41.87 81.89 -0.88
CA SER A 1044 43.28 81.56 -0.63
C SER A 1044 44.26 82.53 -1.31
N SER A 1045 43.87 83.15 -2.42
CA SER A 1045 44.67 84.12 -3.18
C SER A 1045 44.67 85.55 -2.61
N LEU A 1046 44.05 85.79 -1.44
CA LEU A 1046 43.99 87.11 -0.79
C LEU A 1046 45.36 87.58 -0.27
N ALA A 1047 45.86 88.71 -0.78
CA ALA A 1047 47.20 89.23 -0.45
C ALA A 1047 47.14 90.37 0.58
N LEU A 1048 47.84 90.23 1.72
CA LEU A 1048 47.88 91.22 2.81
C LEU A 1048 48.87 92.38 2.59
N LYS A 1049 48.51 93.57 3.08
CA LYS A 1049 49.39 94.77 3.11
C LYS A 1049 50.56 94.58 4.11
N LYS A 1050 51.79 94.98 3.71
CA LYS A 1050 53.05 94.69 4.44
C LYS A 1050 53.51 95.88 5.34
N PRO A 1051 54.20 95.63 6.49
CA PRO A 1051 54.71 96.69 7.36
C PRO A 1051 55.95 97.41 6.79
N ALA A 1052 55.87 98.73 6.64
CA ALA A 1052 56.98 99.59 6.23
C ALA A 1052 57.83 100.09 7.42
N ALA A 1053 59.11 100.37 7.17
CA ALA A 1053 60.01 100.97 8.17
C ALA A 1053 59.59 102.43 8.47
N GLY A 1054 59.77 102.86 9.72
CA GLY A 1054 59.34 104.18 10.17
C GLY A 1054 57.91 104.25 10.68
N ASN A 1055 57.02 103.33 10.26
CA ASN A 1055 55.64 103.23 10.77
C ASN A 1055 55.62 103.17 12.31
N THR A 1056 54.60 103.79 12.92
CA THR A 1056 54.35 103.66 14.36
C THR A 1056 52.99 103.01 14.59
N PHE A 1057 52.88 102.22 15.67
CA PHE A 1057 51.62 101.60 16.06
C PHE A 1057 51.56 101.38 17.58
N THR A 1058 50.36 101.26 18.10
CA THR A 1058 50.11 100.85 19.49
C THR A 1058 49.91 99.34 19.53
N TYR A 1059 50.55 98.65 20.48
CA TYR A 1059 50.24 97.25 20.77
C TYR A 1059 49.99 97.10 22.28
N GLY A 1060 48.74 96.77 22.64
CA GLY A 1060 48.26 96.84 24.02
C GLY A 1060 48.34 98.27 24.57
N LYS A 1061 49.13 98.48 25.63
CA LYS A 1061 49.27 99.75 26.34
C LYS A 1061 50.55 100.54 25.97
N LEU A 1062 51.29 100.08 24.96
CA LEU A 1062 52.64 100.53 24.63
C LEU A 1062 52.76 100.94 23.15
N ASN A 1063 53.62 101.93 22.89
CA ASN A 1063 53.87 102.51 21.56
C ASN A 1063 55.17 101.97 20.97
N TYR A 1064 55.13 101.58 19.69
CA TYR A 1064 56.24 100.97 18.98
C TYR A 1064 56.51 101.72 17.67
N LYS A 1065 57.79 101.82 17.29
CA LYS A 1065 58.22 102.26 15.95
C LYS A 1065 58.90 101.10 15.22
N VAL A 1066 58.45 100.82 14.00
CA VAL A 1066 59.03 99.81 13.10
C VAL A 1066 60.43 100.27 12.69
N THR A 1067 61.42 99.43 12.99
CA THR A 1067 62.84 99.67 12.65
C THR A 1067 63.30 98.82 11.48
N SER A 1068 62.62 97.70 11.20
CA SER A 1068 62.65 96.99 9.92
C SER A 1068 61.39 96.11 9.80
N SER A 1069 61.18 95.48 8.65
CA SER A 1069 60.08 94.54 8.37
C SER A 1069 59.85 93.41 9.40
N SER A 1070 60.80 93.18 10.32
CA SER A 1070 60.74 92.16 11.38
C SER A 1070 61.08 92.68 12.79
N LYS A 1071 61.29 93.99 12.98
CA LYS A 1071 61.82 94.57 14.22
C LYS A 1071 61.12 95.88 14.60
N VAL A 1072 60.96 96.09 15.90
CA VAL A 1072 60.49 97.36 16.49
C VAL A 1072 61.35 97.79 17.67
N LYS A 1073 61.37 99.10 17.95
CA LYS A 1073 61.76 99.64 19.26
C LYS A 1073 60.55 100.15 20.02
N LEU A 1074 60.55 99.97 21.33
CA LEU A 1074 59.56 100.53 22.24
C LEU A 1074 59.86 102.00 22.46
N THR A 1075 58.98 102.90 22.00
CA THR A 1075 59.16 104.36 22.12
C THR A 1075 58.52 104.93 23.38
N GLY A 1076 57.54 104.26 23.97
CA GLY A 1076 56.96 104.66 25.25
C GLY A 1076 55.61 104.01 25.57
N VAL A 1077 54.86 104.66 26.46
CA VAL A 1077 53.51 104.28 26.88
C VAL A 1077 52.46 105.07 26.08
N LYS A 1078 51.28 104.48 25.81
CA LYS A 1078 50.18 105.20 25.13
C LYS A 1078 49.78 106.45 25.93
N LYS A 1079 49.52 107.57 25.24
CA LYS A 1079 49.05 108.84 25.85
C LYS A 1079 47.85 108.56 26.77
N GLY A 1080 47.88 109.11 27.98
CA GLY A 1080 46.85 108.91 29.01
C GLY A 1080 47.03 107.68 29.92
N VAL A 1081 47.86 106.69 29.57
CA VAL A 1081 47.95 105.43 30.35
C VAL A 1081 48.98 105.54 31.49
N SER A 1082 48.50 105.44 32.74
CA SER A 1082 49.34 105.36 33.95
C SER A 1082 49.51 103.90 34.42
N LEU A 1083 50.72 103.51 34.82
CA LEU A 1083 51.08 102.11 35.12
C LEU A 1083 51.87 101.98 36.42
N LYS A 1084 51.36 101.20 37.38
CA LYS A 1084 52.11 100.78 38.59
C LYS A 1084 53.11 99.65 38.28
N SER A 1085 52.87 98.83 37.26
CA SER A 1085 53.75 97.74 36.81
C SER A 1085 53.66 97.59 35.29
N ILE A 1086 54.74 97.17 34.63
CA ILE A 1086 54.74 96.84 33.19
C ILE A 1086 55.65 95.66 32.85
N THR A 1087 55.19 94.81 31.95
CA THR A 1087 56.02 93.84 31.23
C THR A 1087 56.20 94.34 29.80
N ILE A 1088 57.44 94.51 29.38
CA ILE A 1088 57.80 94.87 28.00
C ILE A 1088 57.94 93.56 27.22
N PRO A 1089 57.09 93.29 26.21
CA PRO A 1089 57.09 92.00 25.52
C PRO A 1089 58.33 91.84 24.63
N SER A 1090 58.70 90.60 24.31
CA SER A 1090 59.79 90.29 23.37
C SER A 1090 59.39 90.43 21.90
N THR A 1091 58.09 90.43 21.62
CA THR A 1091 57.47 90.41 20.29
C THR A 1091 56.11 91.09 20.37
N VAL A 1092 55.68 91.69 19.26
CA VAL A 1092 54.34 92.31 19.08
C VAL A 1092 53.83 92.01 17.68
N LYS A 1093 52.52 92.07 17.46
CA LYS A 1093 51.94 91.88 16.11
C LYS A 1093 51.62 93.23 15.45
N PHE A 1094 51.91 93.34 14.16
CA PHE A 1094 51.36 94.33 13.24
C PHE A 1094 50.61 93.55 12.15
N LEU A 1095 49.28 93.66 12.09
CA LEU A 1095 48.43 92.68 11.40
C LEU A 1095 48.85 91.24 11.82
N ASN A 1096 49.06 90.33 10.88
CA ASN A 1096 49.59 88.99 11.17
C ASN A 1096 51.12 88.92 11.30
N THR A 1097 51.87 89.99 10.96
CA THR A 1097 53.34 90.00 11.04
C THR A 1097 53.81 90.15 12.49
N THR A 1098 54.58 89.18 12.98
CA THR A 1098 55.17 89.25 14.33
C THR A 1098 56.53 89.94 14.32
N LEU A 1099 56.61 91.13 14.91
CA LEU A 1099 57.80 91.98 14.98
C LEU A 1099 58.52 91.79 16.32
N LYS A 1100 59.85 91.63 16.29
CA LYS A 1100 60.70 91.45 17.48
C LYS A 1100 60.95 92.82 18.15
N VAL A 1101 60.66 92.95 19.44
CA VAL A 1101 61.01 94.16 20.20
C VAL A 1101 62.47 94.05 20.63
N THR A 1102 63.33 94.92 20.09
CA THR A 1102 64.80 94.82 20.24
C THR A 1102 65.40 95.86 21.18
N ALA A 1103 64.75 97.00 21.40
CA ALA A 1103 65.27 98.07 22.24
C ALA A 1103 64.18 98.83 23.00
N ILE A 1104 64.55 99.39 24.15
CA ILE A 1104 63.80 100.44 24.84
C ILE A 1104 64.46 101.76 24.46
N ASP A 1105 63.72 102.66 23.84
CA ASP A 1105 64.26 103.90 23.29
C ASP A 1105 64.65 104.92 24.37
N ASN A 1106 65.35 105.97 23.94
CA ASN A 1106 65.74 107.07 24.83
C ASN A 1106 64.51 107.68 25.53
N ALA A 1107 64.62 107.90 26.84
CA ALA A 1107 63.59 108.50 27.68
C ALA A 1107 62.19 107.82 27.70
N ALA A 1108 62.02 106.59 27.19
CA ALA A 1108 60.71 105.93 26.99
C ALA A 1108 59.79 105.83 28.24
N PHE A 1109 60.33 105.88 29.46
CA PHE A 1109 59.60 105.95 30.72
C PHE A 1109 60.09 107.11 31.64
N LYS A 1110 60.83 108.09 31.10
CA LYS A 1110 61.42 109.21 31.85
C LYS A 1110 60.38 109.92 32.72
N GLY A 1111 60.68 110.07 34.01
CA GLY A 1111 59.84 110.78 34.96
C GLY A 1111 58.57 110.05 35.41
N ASN A 1112 58.40 108.75 35.11
CA ASN A 1112 57.23 108.00 35.54
C ASN A 1112 57.25 107.71 37.04
N LYS A 1113 56.82 108.70 37.85
CA LYS A 1113 56.79 108.66 39.32
C LYS A 1113 55.86 107.58 39.90
N LYS A 1114 54.93 106.99 39.11
CA LYS A 1114 53.97 105.97 39.58
C LYS A 1114 54.42 104.52 39.30
N LEU A 1115 55.43 104.32 38.44
CA LEU A 1115 55.91 103.00 38.03
C LEU A 1115 56.75 102.32 39.13
N GLN A 1116 56.30 101.16 39.62
CA GLN A 1116 56.92 100.42 40.73
C GLN A 1116 57.65 99.14 40.31
N LYS A 1117 57.24 98.49 39.22
CA LYS A 1117 57.82 97.23 38.74
C LYS A 1117 57.96 97.22 37.22
N VAL A 1118 59.12 96.77 36.72
CA VAL A 1118 59.37 96.59 35.29
C VAL A 1118 59.90 95.17 35.04
N THR A 1119 59.37 94.50 34.02
CA THR A 1119 59.91 93.25 33.47
C THR A 1119 60.36 93.49 32.03
N ILE A 1120 61.63 93.17 31.72
CA ILE A 1120 62.25 93.40 30.41
C ILE A 1120 62.20 92.10 29.58
N GLY A 1121 61.58 92.15 28.40
CA GLY A 1121 61.43 90.98 27.52
C GLY A 1121 62.76 90.44 26.97
N LYS A 1122 62.79 89.11 26.70
CA LYS A 1122 64.02 88.38 26.35
C LYS A 1122 64.80 88.92 25.14
N ASN A 1123 64.11 89.54 24.18
CA ASN A 1123 64.70 90.05 22.94
C ASN A 1123 65.32 91.46 23.04
N ILE A 1124 65.12 92.19 24.15
CA ILE A 1124 65.68 93.53 24.33
C ILE A 1124 67.21 93.44 24.46
N THR A 1125 67.95 94.15 23.61
CA THR A 1125 69.42 94.17 23.58
C THR A 1125 70.04 95.48 24.10
N ALA A 1126 69.24 96.55 24.21
CA ALA A 1126 69.68 97.86 24.69
C ALA A 1126 68.58 98.58 25.50
N ILE A 1127 69.01 99.30 26.54
CA ILE A 1127 68.18 100.26 27.30
C ILE A 1127 68.73 101.66 27.05
N GLY A 1128 67.91 102.54 26.46
CA GLY A 1128 68.31 103.88 26.04
C GLY A 1128 68.71 104.84 27.17
N ASN A 1129 69.30 105.98 26.77
CA ASN A 1129 69.68 107.05 27.68
C ASN A 1129 68.44 107.61 28.38
N HIS A 1130 68.54 107.88 29.68
CA HIS A 1130 67.45 108.34 30.55
C HIS A 1130 66.17 107.45 30.56
N ALA A 1131 66.19 106.20 30.06
CA ALA A 1131 64.99 105.41 29.81
C ALA A 1131 64.02 105.31 31.02
N PHE A 1132 64.54 105.19 32.25
CA PHE A 1132 63.79 105.19 33.50
C PHE A 1132 64.27 106.31 34.46
N TYR A 1133 64.84 107.40 33.93
CA TYR A 1133 65.34 108.52 34.73
C TYR A 1133 64.23 109.10 35.62
N ASN A 1134 64.53 109.25 36.92
CA ASN A 1134 63.61 109.81 37.92
C ASN A 1134 62.28 109.05 38.08
N CYS A 1135 62.26 107.73 37.81
CA CYS A 1135 61.15 106.85 38.18
C CYS A 1135 61.18 106.58 39.71
N THR A 1136 60.81 107.58 40.50
CA THR A 1136 61.07 107.60 41.95
C THR A 1136 60.44 106.45 42.74
N ALA A 1137 59.34 105.87 42.26
CA ALA A 1137 58.65 104.74 42.88
C ALA A 1137 59.14 103.35 42.41
N LEU A 1138 60.08 103.27 41.47
CA LEU A 1138 60.54 102.01 40.88
C LEU A 1138 61.26 101.14 41.91
N LYS A 1139 60.60 100.10 42.42
CA LYS A 1139 61.10 99.18 43.46
C LYS A 1139 61.86 97.99 42.88
N LYS A 1140 61.45 97.46 41.72
CA LYS A 1140 61.96 96.20 41.15
C LYS A 1140 62.09 96.25 39.63
N VAL A 1141 63.27 95.92 39.11
CA VAL A 1141 63.52 95.72 37.67
C VAL A 1141 63.97 94.28 37.42
N THR A 1142 63.22 93.56 36.58
CA THR A 1142 63.43 92.15 36.28
C THR A 1142 63.93 92.01 34.85
N MET A 1143 65.25 91.79 34.68
CA MET A 1143 65.90 91.72 33.35
C MET A 1143 66.87 90.54 33.18
N GLY A 1144 66.93 89.60 34.14
CA GLY A 1144 67.95 88.55 34.19
C GLY A 1144 67.94 87.54 33.03
N THR A 1145 66.83 87.44 32.29
CA THR A 1145 66.66 86.60 31.08
C THR A 1145 66.73 87.40 29.77
N SER A 1146 67.06 88.69 29.83
CA SER A 1146 67.14 89.57 28.66
C SER A 1146 68.53 89.56 28.00
N ARG A 1147 68.56 89.90 26.71
CA ARG A 1147 69.79 90.05 25.93
C ARG A 1147 70.43 91.45 26.10
N VAL A 1148 70.10 92.20 27.16
CA VAL A 1148 70.55 93.59 27.39
C VAL A 1148 72.07 93.68 27.49
N SER A 1149 72.66 94.13 26.39
CA SER A 1149 74.10 94.27 26.18
C SER A 1149 74.62 95.65 26.60
N SER A 1150 73.78 96.68 26.55
CA SER A 1150 74.10 98.05 26.92
C SER A 1150 72.99 98.70 27.75
N ILE A 1151 73.40 99.46 28.77
CA ILE A 1151 72.54 100.31 29.60
C ILE A 1151 73.04 101.75 29.44
N GLY A 1152 72.18 102.63 28.94
CA GLY A 1152 72.53 104.01 28.58
C GLY A 1152 72.91 104.92 29.76
N ASP A 1153 73.40 106.11 29.41
CA ASP A 1153 73.71 107.16 30.37
C ASP A 1153 72.44 107.56 31.15
N LYS A 1154 72.60 107.69 32.48
CA LYS A 1154 71.53 108.08 33.43
C LYS A 1154 70.27 107.17 33.37
N ALA A 1155 70.38 105.94 32.85
CA ALA A 1155 69.22 105.10 32.53
C ALA A 1155 68.25 104.83 33.71
N PHE A 1156 68.76 104.65 34.93
CA PHE A 1156 67.95 104.47 36.15
C PHE A 1156 68.16 105.58 37.20
N MET A 1157 68.99 106.59 36.90
CA MET A 1157 69.35 107.68 37.83
C MET A 1157 68.13 108.29 38.55
N LYS A 1158 68.23 108.43 39.88
CA LYS A 1158 67.17 108.88 40.80
C LYS A 1158 65.97 107.91 40.93
N CYS A 1159 66.15 106.61 40.69
CA CYS A 1159 65.19 105.57 41.08
C CYS A 1159 65.23 105.33 42.60
N LYS A 1160 64.79 106.33 43.38
CA LYS A 1160 64.88 106.39 44.86
C LYS A 1160 64.34 105.17 45.62
N SER A 1161 63.45 104.36 45.01
CA SER A 1161 62.84 103.18 45.63
C SER A 1161 63.47 101.84 45.25
N LEU A 1162 64.43 101.81 44.30
CA LEU A 1162 64.97 100.57 43.75
C LEU A 1162 65.84 99.90 44.82
N THR A 1163 65.46 98.68 45.25
CA THR A 1163 66.16 98.00 46.36
C THR A 1163 67.25 97.05 45.87
N SER A 1164 67.03 96.39 44.74
CA SER A 1164 68.03 95.57 44.07
C SER A 1164 67.83 95.53 42.55
N ILE A 1165 68.91 95.22 41.82
CA ILE A 1165 68.88 94.97 40.38
C ILE A 1165 69.80 93.82 40.00
N THR A 1166 69.37 93.00 39.05
CA THR A 1166 70.16 91.90 38.47
C THR A 1166 70.38 92.15 36.99
N LEU A 1167 71.62 92.49 36.61
CA LEU A 1167 72.03 92.67 35.22
C LEU A 1167 72.30 91.29 34.59
N PRO A 1168 71.85 91.03 33.35
CA PRO A 1168 72.00 89.73 32.70
C PRO A 1168 73.45 89.40 32.32
N SER A 1169 73.69 88.14 31.95
CA SER A 1169 74.99 87.66 31.48
C SER A 1169 75.48 88.33 30.19
N SER A 1170 74.55 88.91 29.43
CA SER A 1170 74.76 89.60 28.16
C SER A 1170 75.34 91.02 28.29
N THR A 1171 75.30 91.65 29.46
CA THR A 1171 75.69 93.07 29.63
C THR A 1171 77.19 93.29 29.42
N LYS A 1172 77.53 94.11 28.43
CA LYS A 1172 78.89 94.51 28.03
C LYS A 1172 79.27 95.91 28.52
N SER A 1173 78.29 96.82 28.66
CA SER A 1173 78.52 98.21 29.10
C SER A 1173 77.40 98.81 29.96
N ILE A 1174 77.79 99.71 30.88
CA ILE A 1174 76.92 100.53 31.72
C ILE A 1174 77.33 102.00 31.61
N GLY A 1175 76.40 102.88 31.24
CA GLY A 1175 76.61 104.31 31.02
C GLY A 1175 76.93 105.13 32.27
N ARG A 1176 77.39 106.36 32.05
CA ARG A 1176 77.68 107.36 33.08
C ARG A 1176 76.43 107.60 33.94
N TYR A 1177 76.62 107.70 35.25
CA TYR A 1177 75.55 107.98 36.23
C TYR A 1177 74.37 106.98 36.22
N ALA A 1178 74.50 105.76 35.68
CA ALA A 1178 73.36 104.89 35.41
C ALA A 1178 72.44 104.59 36.62
N PHE A 1179 73.00 104.45 37.83
CA PHE A 1179 72.27 104.25 39.10
C PHE A 1179 72.51 105.39 40.10
N TYR A 1180 72.84 106.59 39.61
CA TYR A 1180 73.25 107.70 40.46
C TYR A 1180 72.10 108.20 41.34
N GLY A 1181 72.33 108.25 42.65
CA GLY A 1181 71.33 108.72 43.62
C GLY A 1181 70.18 107.74 43.88
N ASP A 1182 70.34 106.46 43.54
CA ASP A 1182 69.35 105.41 43.82
C ASP A 1182 69.42 105.00 45.30
N LYS A 1183 68.93 105.91 46.17
CA LYS A 1183 69.14 105.91 47.64
C LYS A 1183 68.76 104.64 48.41
N LYS A 1184 68.03 103.68 47.81
CA LYS A 1184 67.65 102.40 48.44
C LYS A 1184 68.34 101.16 47.83
N LEU A 1185 69.23 101.32 46.85
CA LEU A 1185 69.82 100.22 46.07
C LEU A 1185 70.89 99.44 46.86
N LYS A 1186 70.44 98.56 47.76
CA LYS A 1186 71.29 97.74 48.64
C LYS A 1186 72.06 96.64 47.90
N THR A 1187 71.56 96.13 46.77
CA THR A 1187 72.21 94.99 46.08
C THR A 1187 72.22 95.13 44.56
N ILE A 1188 73.41 95.05 43.96
CA ILE A 1188 73.59 94.99 42.50
C ILE A 1188 74.19 93.64 42.14
N THR A 1189 73.45 92.78 41.44
CA THR A 1189 73.94 91.48 40.95
C THR A 1189 74.32 91.59 39.48
N ILE A 1190 75.57 91.33 39.13
CA ILE A 1190 76.07 91.39 37.74
C ILE A 1190 76.30 89.96 37.25
N LYS A 1191 75.40 89.41 36.43
CA LYS A 1191 75.58 88.04 35.90
C LYS A 1191 76.60 87.92 34.77
N SER A 1192 77.10 89.04 34.24
CA SER A 1192 78.05 89.04 33.13
C SER A 1192 79.47 88.66 33.57
N LYS A 1193 80.14 87.83 32.78
CA LYS A 1193 81.62 87.65 32.82
C LYS A 1193 82.34 88.63 31.86
N ASN A 1194 81.57 89.44 31.12
CA ASN A 1194 81.98 90.21 29.94
C ASN A 1194 81.65 91.73 30.00
N LEU A 1195 81.27 92.27 31.16
CA LEU A 1195 81.08 93.71 31.35
C LEU A 1195 82.45 94.40 31.36
N ARG A 1196 82.79 95.09 30.27
CA ARG A 1196 84.13 95.71 30.06
C ARG A 1196 84.15 97.23 30.26
N LYS A 1197 83.00 97.90 30.26
CA LYS A 1197 82.90 99.37 30.36
C LYS A 1197 81.87 99.80 31.41
N ALA A 1198 82.31 100.57 32.41
CA ALA A 1198 81.46 101.24 33.39
C ALA A 1198 81.78 102.75 33.39
N GLY A 1199 80.76 103.59 33.19
CA GLY A 1199 80.87 105.04 33.12
C GLY A 1199 81.25 105.71 34.46
N LEU A 1200 81.53 107.01 34.41
CA LEU A 1200 81.78 107.82 35.61
C LEU A 1200 80.57 107.81 36.56
N LYS A 1201 80.82 107.71 37.87
CA LYS A 1201 79.82 107.81 38.96
C LYS A 1201 78.59 106.88 38.79
N VAL A 1202 78.74 105.71 38.16
CA VAL A 1202 77.66 104.72 37.88
C VAL A 1202 76.86 104.35 39.14
N ILE A 1203 77.55 104.10 40.26
CA ILE A 1203 76.97 103.66 41.54
C ILE A 1203 77.06 104.71 42.65
N SER A 1204 77.43 105.95 42.34
CA SER A 1204 77.56 107.00 43.36
C SER A 1204 76.19 107.42 43.90
N GLY A 1205 76.04 107.43 45.23
CA GLY A 1205 74.78 107.82 45.90
C GLY A 1205 73.81 106.67 46.20
N ILE A 1206 74.23 105.41 46.03
CA ILE A 1206 73.57 104.25 46.63
C ILE A 1206 74.02 104.08 48.10
N PRO A 1207 73.35 103.24 48.94
CA PRO A 1207 73.72 103.02 50.34
C PRO A 1207 75.19 102.64 50.56
N ALA A 1208 75.79 103.11 51.66
CA ALA A 1208 77.21 102.88 51.96
C ALA A 1208 77.54 101.39 52.16
N ASN A 1209 76.58 100.59 52.67
CA ASN A 1209 76.69 99.15 52.88
C ASN A 1209 76.16 98.31 51.68
N ALA A 1210 76.07 98.89 50.48
CA ALA A 1210 75.58 98.17 49.32
C ALA A 1210 76.51 97.02 48.91
N VAL A 1211 75.93 95.88 48.54
CA VAL A 1211 76.64 94.66 48.11
C VAL A 1211 76.59 94.53 46.60
N ILE A 1212 77.75 94.45 45.96
CA ILE A 1212 77.86 94.13 44.53
C ILE A 1212 78.16 92.63 44.42
N LYS A 1213 77.17 91.85 44.00
CA LYS A 1213 77.29 90.41 43.75
C LYS A 1213 77.80 90.18 42.32
N VAL A 1214 78.93 89.50 42.18
CA VAL A 1214 79.58 89.23 40.88
C VAL A 1214 80.02 87.76 40.77
N PRO A 1215 80.27 87.20 39.56
CA PRO A 1215 80.62 85.79 39.43
C PRO A 1215 81.97 85.53 40.10
N LYS A 1216 82.12 84.43 40.86
CA LYS A 1216 83.36 84.05 41.59
C LYS A 1216 84.66 84.33 40.81
N SER A 1217 84.74 83.95 39.53
CA SER A 1217 85.93 84.13 38.67
C SER A 1217 86.19 85.56 38.13
N LYS A 1218 85.44 86.58 38.56
CA LYS A 1218 85.64 88.00 38.17
C LYS A 1218 85.63 89.00 39.33
N THR A 1219 85.66 88.53 40.59
CA THR A 1219 85.55 89.38 41.80
C THR A 1219 86.58 90.51 41.85
N ALA A 1220 87.87 90.19 41.70
CA ALA A 1220 88.95 91.19 41.69
C ALA A 1220 88.84 92.17 40.50
N TYR A 1221 88.51 91.67 39.30
CA TYR A 1221 88.31 92.48 38.11
C TYR A 1221 87.20 93.53 38.31
N TYR A 1222 86.06 93.14 38.88
CA TYR A 1222 84.97 94.10 39.14
C TYR A 1222 85.28 95.06 40.29
N LYS A 1223 86.01 94.65 41.33
CA LYS A 1223 86.52 95.57 42.36
C LYS A 1223 87.41 96.67 41.73
N LYS A 1224 88.28 96.30 40.76
CA LYS A 1224 89.08 97.26 39.97
C LYS A 1224 88.24 98.10 39.00
N LEU A 1225 87.21 97.52 38.35
CA LEU A 1225 86.35 98.23 37.40
C LEU A 1225 85.50 99.32 38.07
N PHE A 1226 85.03 99.10 39.31
CA PHE A 1226 84.12 100.02 40.01
C PHE A 1226 84.80 101.01 40.97
N SER A 1227 86.08 100.82 41.34
CA SER A 1227 86.82 101.67 42.29
C SER A 1227 86.70 103.17 41.96
N LYS A 1228 87.17 103.60 40.79
CA LYS A 1228 87.06 105.00 40.31
C LYS A 1228 85.66 105.34 39.71
N LYS A 1229 84.63 104.50 39.92
CA LYS A 1229 83.27 104.65 39.36
C LYS A 1229 82.17 104.78 40.42
N GLY A 1230 82.54 104.83 41.70
CA GLY A 1230 81.64 105.13 42.82
C GLY A 1230 81.65 104.13 43.97
N LEU A 1231 82.47 103.07 43.90
CA LEU A 1231 82.62 102.09 44.97
C LEU A 1231 83.30 102.73 46.19
N LYS A 1232 82.65 102.66 47.36
CA LYS A 1232 83.25 103.08 48.64
C LYS A 1232 83.97 101.91 49.32
N SER A 1233 84.90 102.21 50.23
CA SER A 1233 85.55 101.22 51.11
C SER A 1233 84.55 100.37 51.90
N THR A 1234 83.43 100.96 52.30
CA THR A 1234 82.33 100.30 53.05
C THR A 1234 81.41 99.41 52.20
N MET A 1235 81.52 99.43 50.87
CA MET A 1235 80.71 98.61 49.97
C MET A 1235 81.37 97.26 49.70
N THR A 1236 80.67 96.15 49.92
CA THR A 1236 81.25 94.82 49.71
C THR A 1236 81.04 94.33 48.27
N VAL A 1237 82.13 94.07 47.55
CA VAL A 1237 82.08 93.24 46.32
C VAL A 1237 82.23 91.78 46.75
N LYS A 1238 81.15 91.00 46.68
CA LYS A 1238 81.15 89.57 47.03
C LYS A 1238 80.96 88.71 45.78
N SER A 1239 81.63 87.57 45.75
CA SER A 1239 81.29 86.49 44.81
C SER A 1239 79.88 85.96 45.09
N TYR A 1240 79.20 85.54 44.04
CA TYR A 1240 78.16 84.52 44.07
C TYR A 1240 78.56 83.37 43.12
#